data_AF-A0A8J7JTX3-F1
#
_entry.id   AF-A0A8J7JTX3-F1
#
_cell.length_a   1.000
_cell.length_b   1.000
_cell.length_c   1.000
_cell.angle_alpha   90.00
_cell.angle_beta   90.00
_cell.angle_gamma   90.00
#
_symmetry.space_group_name_H-M   'P 1'
#
loop_
_entity.id
_entity.type
_entity.pdbx_description
1 polymer ?
#
loop_
_entity_poly.entity_id
_entity_poly.type
_entity_poly.pdbx_seq_one_letter_code
_entity_poly.pdbx_strand_id
1 'polypeptide(L)'
;MKIVQINTYDIQGGAARAAYRLHQGLIQVGQESTMLSRYKVSSDETVKQVYIRSSQSDYRETSLVAIQAHYINANRTYLSNTLFSLPYPGYDLSQRSEIADADVINLHWVALSQSPITLQKLFALGKPIVWTLHDMWAFTGGCHYSAGCYKYTKDCSNCPQLAHDPCNLAAAILEDKLKCLAEANLTIVTPSQWLAHCAKSSQLFKDKRVDVIPYGLEADVFVPSPKQQAKQAIGIHPDTITLLFGAGNGDEARKGFVELIQAIQYCLNHSEFRQLISGTKLELLCFGYPSSLLKALAVPVRSLGNIESDQQLSEVYSAADVFILPSLEDNLPNTMLEAMSCGTPVIGFDTGGIPDLIKDGVTGRLVPLGDTHQLAKAILDTIFQADRREQMGQACRSVIEAGYTMSIQAERYLALYRELHDKRQQFVRIAATAKPSANEVNHGDSSMSDIKPDVLPASIEMSLGTGFDRVFDRVAVKSVVIELQQTQAQLERTQAQLEQTQAQLEQTQADSQYAQAKLGEQLQQAQQSSTTLEADLVREQHLVHRLKEQLQSVEVVRSRLNNEMYQVNQYLRHQIKQLNQANRKLTRQNKQISRSVHQLEQEVANLSTGKAALRQLFKTSLRKLKLYDFVYQRHDRFVPVYNLLFRDRWTPATISQAKATQVVTPAKQQNPQHTRPTQTAAPQTVETKEPSAIDMESPEIEALVVARGVGIEVNSSNASTHLDFFSNLTVDTHRILCINPPPSLLPLLQSLAQQERHIICVECKTSQWLKGKGFEAIATELPQWMIATNRSSLREFDTLYLNQDIPAETLILLKGRLSAETKLLVSNNEAAAPNSSEFLSEWGTTDSSIEGFRLYQSPPKDWIDPFWQVPLAENHHRWPWNYPAPTVPATLPSGKPWPKISVVTVSLNQGHYIEETIRSVLLQGYPNLEYIVLDGGSTDQTSAILDRYRHELTYCISEPDEGQSNALNKGFKLATGDILAWLNSDDRYLPDTLFRVAIAFDTYGADMVSGGCQLIEDHKLAPFKTHHSAMPIGNVVPLPLDRLLNLDDCWQKGEFFYQPEVFWTRDLWERSGAGLNEELFYSMDYELWLRMAYQEATIAHIPDPLALYRVHPQQKTYGNDIPYLPELKQVRDQFQNQVLQLKS
;
A
#
# COMPACT_ATOMS: atom_id res chain seq x y z
N MET A 1 -7.61 -28.91 -37.52
CA MET A 1 -7.64 -27.48 -37.92
C MET A 1 -6.25 -26.90 -37.75
N LYS A 2 -5.90 -25.91 -38.55
CA LYS A 2 -4.67 -25.09 -38.44
C LYS A 2 -4.95 -23.87 -37.56
N ILE A 3 -4.37 -23.83 -36.37
CA ILE A 3 -4.67 -22.81 -35.36
C ILE A 3 -3.41 -22.02 -35.06
N VAL A 4 -3.40 -20.73 -35.41
CA VAL A 4 -2.28 -19.85 -35.08
C VAL A 4 -2.59 -19.04 -33.83
N GLN A 5 -1.75 -19.16 -32.81
CA GLN A 5 -1.75 -18.29 -31.65
C GLN A 5 -0.73 -17.17 -31.83
N ILE A 6 -1.07 -15.94 -31.45
CA ILE A 6 -0.15 -14.79 -31.50
C ILE A 6 0.03 -14.26 -30.08
N ASN A 7 1.29 -14.14 -29.64
CA ASN A 7 1.63 -13.62 -28.32
C ASN A 7 2.91 -12.77 -28.35
N THR A 8 3.16 -11.96 -27.33
CA THR A 8 4.42 -11.24 -27.17
C THR A 8 5.51 -12.12 -26.54
N TYR A 9 5.16 -13.00 -25.61
CA TYR A 9 6.06 -13.99 -24.99
C TYR A 9 5.49 -15.39 -25.15
N ASP A 10 6.33 -16.41 -25.25
CA ASP A 10 5.91 -17.81 -25.33
C ASP A 10 5.54 -18.41 -23.96
N ILE A 11 6.48 -18.39 -23.00
CA ILE A 11 6.33 -19.04 -21.68
C ILE A 11 6.58 -18.10 -20.50
N GLN A 12 7.03 -16.87 -20.73
CA GLN A 12 7.39 -15.94 -19.66
C GLN A 12 6.19 -15.12 -19.16
N GLY A 13 5.80 -15.33 -17.90
CA GLY A 13 4.69 -14.64 -17.24
C GLY A 13 3.35 -15.36 -17.39
N GLY A 14 2.39 -15.03 -16.51
CA GLY A 14 1.14 -15.79 -16.38
C GLY A 14 0.26 -15.84 -17.64
N ALA A 15 0.21 -14.75 -18.41
CA ALA A 15 -0.54 -14.70 -19.67
C ALA A 15 0.11 -15.59 -20.75
N ALA A 16 1.44 -15.58 -20.85
CA ALA A 16 2.19 -16.42 -21.78
C ALA A 16 2.03 -17.91 -21.44
N ARG A 17 2.25 -18.29 -20.17
CA ARG A 17 1.99 -19.65 -19.69
C ARG A 17 0.57 -20.13 -19.98
N ALA A 18 -0.44 -19.29 -19.79
CA ALA A 18 -1.84 -19.63 -20.08
C ALA A 18 -2.11 -19.84 -21.58
N ALA A 19 -1.49 -19.05 -22.47
CA ALA A 19 -1.55 -19.28 -23.92
C ALA A 19 -0.82 -20.57 -24.32
N TYR A 20 0.36 -20.82 -23.75
CA TYR A 20 1.15 -22.02 -24.01
C TYR A 20 0.44 -23.30 -23.53
N ARG A 21 -0.23 -23.26 -22.37
CA ARG A 21 -1.12 -24.33 -21.88
C ARG A 21 -2.22 -24.68 -22.89
N LEU A 22 -2.87 -23.67 -23.48
CA LEU A 22 -3.85 -23.88 -24.55
C LEU A 22 -3.19 -24.45 -25.83
N HIS A 23 -2.00 -23.99 -26.19
CA HIS A 23 -1.23 -24.49 -27.34
C HIS A 23 -0.90 -25.98 -27.22
N GLN A 24 -0.33 -26.39 -26.07
CA GLN A 24 -0.04 -27.79 -25.78
C GLN A 24 -1.32 -28.63 -25.71
N GLY A 25 -2.38 -28.13 -25.05
CA GLY A 25 -3.68 -28.80 -25.01
C GLY A 25 -4.28 -29.04 -26.40
N LEU A 26 -4.18 -28.08 -27.32
CA LEU A 26 -4.66 -28.22 -28.70
C LEU A 26 -3.86 -29.26 -29.50
N ILE A 27 -2.55 -29.33 -29.30
CA ILE A 27 -1.68 -30.37 -29.88
C ILE A 27 -2.04 -31.75 -29.28
N GLN A 28 -2.27 -31.82 -27.97
CA GLN A 28 -2.67 -33.05 -27.27
C GLN A 28 -4.00 -33.63 -27.77
N VAL A 29 -4.96 -32.79 -28.16
CA VAL A 29 -6.23 -33.20 -28.83
C VAL A 29 -6.12 -33.25 -30.37
N GLY A 30 -4.90 -33.40 -30.89
CA GLY A 30 -4.62 -33.72 -32.29
C GLY A 30 -4.85 -32.58 -33.29
N GLN A 31 -4.76 -31.31 -32.87
CA GLN A 31 -4.83 -30.15 -33.77
C GLN A 31 -3.45 -29.64 -34.17
N GLU A 32 -3.33 -29.12 -35.40
CA GLU A 32 -2.13 -28.42 -35.86
C GLU A 32 -2.15 -27.00 -35.26
N SER A 33 -1.45 -26.80 -34.15
CA SER A 33 -1.27 -25.47 -33.57
C SER A 33 0.13 -24.94 -33.82
N THR A 34 0.27 -23.63 -34.05
CA THR A 34 1.55 -22.92 -34.11
C THR A 34 1.44 -21.65 -33.29
N MET A 35 2.41 -21.38 -32.42
CA MET A 35 2.48 -20.11 -31.69
C MET A 35 3.50 -19.18 -32.34
N LEU A 36 3.10 -17.94 -32.62
CA LEU A 36 3.98 -16.86 -33.07
C LEU A 36 4.26 -15.93 -31.90
N SER A 37 5.52 -15.91 -31.44
CA SER A 37 5.95 -15.12 -30.28
C SER A 37 7.03 -14.10 -30.64
N ARG A 38 6.90 -12.85 -30.18
CA ARG A 38 7.97 -11.83 -30.35
C ARG A 38 9.25 -12.25 -29.63
N TYR A 39 9.11 -12.77 -28.41
CA TYR A 39 10.20 -13.34 -27.63
C TYR A 39 9.93 -14.82 -27.41
N LYS A 40 10.88 -15.65 -27.86
CA LYS A 40 10.90 -17.10 -27.62
C LYS A 40 12.01 -17.41 -26.62
N VAL A 41 11.70 -18.24 -25.63
CA VAL A 41 12.64 -18.74 -24.61
C VAL A 41 12.55 -20.27 -24.46
N SER A 42 11.40 -20.85 -24.83
CA SER A 42 11.22 -22.30 -24.98
C SER A 42 12.10 -22.90 -26.08
N SER A 43 12.36 -24.21 -25.98
CA SER A 43 12.96 -25.01 -27.04
C SER A 43 11.92 -25.68 -27.97
N ASP A 44 10.63 -25.35 -27.82
CA ASP A 44 9.54 -25.98 -28.58
C ASP A 44 9.55 -25.53 -30.05
N GLU A 45 9.59 -26.46 -31.00
CA GLU A 45 9.61 -26.19 -32.44
C GLU A 45 8.27 -25.68 -32.98
N THR A 46 7.15 -25.96 -32.29
CA THR A 46 5.82 -25.45 -32.66
C THR A 46 5.60 -23.98 -32.27
N VAL A 47 6.51 -23.43 -31.46
CA VAL A 47 6.65 -21.99 -31.17
C VAL A 47 7.68 -21.38 -32.13
N LYS A 48 7.27 -20.42 -32.96
CA LYS A 48 8.16 -19.70 -33.89
C LYS A 48 8.44 -18.28 -33.41
N GLN A 49 9.70 -17.84 -33.49
CA GLN A 49 10.04 -16.48 -33.08
C GLN A 49 9.83 -15.49 -34.24
N VAL A 50 9.11 -14.40 -33.96
CA VAL A 50 9.00 -13.25 -34.86
C VAL A 50 10.18 -12.31 -34.63
N TYR A 51 11.06 -12.19 -35.62
CA TYR A 51 12.19 -11.26 -35.61
C TYR A 51 11.93 -10.01 -36.44
N ILE A 52 12.48 -8.90 -35.97
CA ILE A 52 12.25 -7.55 -36.50
C ILE A 52 13.48 -7.10 -37.29
N ARG A 53 13.33 -6.85 -38.59
CA ARG A 53 14.37 -6.17 -39.37
C ARG A 53 14.32 -4.66 -39.09
N SER A 54 15.17 -4.20 -38.16
CA SER A 54 15.37 -2.78 -37.89
C SER A 54 15.94 -2.05 -39.12
N SER A 55 15.17 -1.14 -39.70
CA SER A 55 15.68 -0.14 -40.66
C SER A 55 16.09 1.13 -39.90
N GLN A 56 17.36 1.51 -40.02
CA GLN A 56 18.02 2.71 -39.46
C GLN A 56 17.13 3.81 -38.82
N SER A 57 17.29 4.01 -37.50
CA SER A 57 17.20 5.31 -36.81
C SER A 57 16.01 6.21 -37.18
N ASP A 58 14.77 5.72 -37.05
CA ASP A 58 13.59 6.59 -37.12
C ASP A 58 13.44 7.40 -35.83
N TYR A 59 13.18 8.71 -36.00
CA TYR A 59 12.76 9.61 -34.93
C TYR A 59 11.55 9.05 -34.18
N ARG A 60 10.57 8.47 -34.89
CA ARG A 60 9.37 7.91 -34.25
C ARG A 60 9.69 6.76 -33.30
N GLU A 61 10.60 5.86 -33.68
CA GLU A 61 10.97 4.70 -32.86
C GLU A 61 11.58 5.13 -31.52
N THR A 62 12.54 6.06 -31.57
CA THR A 62 13.15 6.65 -30.36
C THR A 62 12.12 7.37 -29.49
N SER A 63 11.20 8.13 -30.08
CA SER A 63 10.15 8.83 -29.33
C SER A 63 9.18 7.87 -28.64
N LEU A 64 8.80 6.75 -29.26
CA LEU A 64 7.89 5.77 -28.63
C LEU A 64 8.50 5.15 -27.36
N VAL A 65 9.80 4.86 -27.37
CA VAL A 65 10.54 4.39 -26.19
C VAL A 65 10.53 5.45 -25.08
N ALA A 66 10.82 6.72 -25.42
CA ALA A 66 10.80 7.82 -24.45
C ALA A 66 9.40 8.06 -23.84
N ILE A 67 8.34 7.97 -24.65
CA ILE A 67 6.95 8.07 -24.19
C ILE A 67 6.63 6.98 -23.15
N GLN A 68 6.96 5.72 -23.45
CA GLN A 68 6.73 4.61 -22.51
C GLN A 68 7.53 4.80 -21.21
N ALA A 69 8.80 5.19 -21.30
CA ALA A 69 9.66 5.33 -20.13
C ALA A 69 9.29 6.52 -19.24
N HIS A 70 9.09 7.71 -19.82
CA HIS A 70 8.99 8.95 -19.05
C HIS A 70 7.57 9.51 -18.96
N TYR A 71 6.77 9.42 -20.03
CA TYR A 71 5.40 9.94 -20.03
C TYR A 71 4.37 8.95 -19.43
N ILE A 72 4.68 7.66 -19.47
CA ILE A 72 3.87 6.60 -18.86
C ILE A 72 4.51 6.14 -17.55
N ASN A 73 5.63 5.40 -17.59
CA ASN A 73 6.15 4.70 -16.41
C ASN A 73 6.59 5.64 -15.28
N ALA A 74 7.29 6.72 -15.61
CA ALA A 74 7.75 7.70 -14.61
C ALA A 74 6.70 8.77 -14.23
N ASN A 75 5.47 8.64 -14.75
CA ASN A 75 4.34 9.55 -14.54
C ASN A 75 3.14 8.79 -13.91
N ARG A 76 3.37 7.62 -13.32
CA ARG A 76 2.30 6.82 -12.68
C ARG A 76 1.92 7.40 -11.32
N THR A 77 0.63 7.39 -11.04
CA THR A 77 0.08 7.65 -9.70
C THR A 77 0.19 6.40 -8.81
N TYR A 78 0.16 6.58 -7.48
CA TYR A 78 0.05 5.47 -6.51
C TYR A 78 -1.15 4.53 -6.74
N LEU A 79 -2.22 4.99 -7.41
CA LEU A 79 -3.44 4.22 -7.68
C LEU A 79 -3.17 2.83 -8.29
N SER A 80 -2.12 2.71 -9.11
CA SER A 80 -1.67 1.40 -9.61
C SER A 80 -0.21 1.45 -10.05
N ASN A 81 0.59 0.51 -9.54
CA ASN A 81 1.92 0.19 -10.06
C ASN A 81 1.92 -1.00 -11.02
N THR A 82 0.75 -1.58 -11.35
CA THR A 82 0.60 -2.57 -12.42
C THR A 82 0.88 -1.96 -13.79
N LEU A 83 1.28 -2.79 -14.76
CA LEU A 83 1.67 -2.38 -16.11
C LEU A 83 0.65 -1.44 -16.79
N PHE A 84 1.19 -0.42 -17.45
CA PHE A 84 0.51 0.38 -18.47
C PHE A 84 1.42 0.37 -19.71
N SER A 85 0.92 -0.08 -20.87
CA SER A 85 1.75 -0.22 -22.07
C SER A 85 1.18 0.47 -23.30
N LEU A 86 2.07 1.15 -24.02
CA LEU A 86 1.81 1.80 -25.30
C LEU A 86 1.69 0.71 -26.39
N PRO A 87 0.66 0.76 -27.26
CA PRO A 87 0.48 -0.24 -28.32
C PRO A 87 1.33 0.02 -29.57
N TYR A 88 2.36 0.87 -29.48
CA TYR A 88 3.15 1.31 -30.64
C TYR A 88 4.66 1.15 -30.38
N PRO A 89 5.46 0.74 -31.38
CA PRO A 89 5.05 0.36 -32.73
C PRO A 89 4.40 -1.03 -32.76
N GLY A 90 3.71 -1.36 -33.86
CA GLY A 90 3.15 -2.70 -34.09
C GLY A 90 3.97 -3.48 -35.11
N TYR A 91 3.89 -4.81 -35.10
CA TYR A 91 4.53 -5.67 -36.11
C TYR A 91 3.50 -6.26 -37.05
N ASP A 92 3.67 -6.05 -38.35
CA ASP A 92 2.70 -6.52 -39.34
C ASP A 92 2.90 -8.01 -39.63
N LEU A 93 1.96 -8.82 -39.14
CA LEU A 93 1.92 -10.26 -39.34
C LEU A 93 0.99 -10.69 -40.48
N SER A 94 0.29 -9.75 -41.14
CA SER A 94 -0.74 -10.07 -42.14
C SER A 94 -0.23 -10.83 -43.37
N GLN A 95 1.06 -10.67 -43.69
CA GLN A 95 1.73 -11.29 -44.85
C GLN A 95 2.48 -12.58 -44.50
N ARG A 96 2.34 -13.11 -43.28
CA ARG A 96 2.98 -14.36 -42.86
C ARG A 96 2.26 -15.56 -43.48
N SER A 97 3.00 -16.54 -44.01
CA SER A 97 2.42 -17.79 -44.52
C SER A 97 1.65 -18.55 -43.44
N GLU A 98 2.14 -18.57 -42.20
CA GLU A 98 1.42 -19.15 -41.06
C GLU A 98 0.02 -18.53 -40.88
N ILE A 99 -0.07 -17.20 -41.00
CA ILE A 99 -1.33 -16.46 -40.91
C ILE A 99 -2.21 -16.71 -42.14
N ALA A 100 -1.62 -16.79 -43.34
CA ALA A 100 -2.32 -17.11 -44.58
C ALA A 100 -2.93 -18.54 -44.59
N ASP A 101 -2.27 -19.50 -43.94
CA ASP A 101 -2.71 -20.90 -43.86
C ASP A 101 -3.67 -21.20 -42.68
N ALA A 102 -3.75 -20.31 -41.69
CA ALA A 102 -4.58 -20.53 -40.49
C ALA A 102 -6.09 -20.66 -40.79
N ASP A 103 -6.75 -21.69 -40.24
CA ASP A 103 -8.21 -21.80 -40.20
C ASP A 103 -8.81 -20.77 -39.23
N VAL A 104 -8.14 -20.58 -38.08
CA VAL A 104 -8.50 -19.65 -37.00
C VAL A 104 -7.23 -19.03 -36.40
N ILE A 105 -7.31 -17.76 -36.02
CA ILE A 105 -6.25 -17.04 -35.30
C ILE A 105 -6.75 -16.75 -33.88
N ASN A 106 -5.95 -17.01 -32.85
CA ASN A 106 -6.24 -16.58 -31.47
C ASN A 106 -5.16 -15.61 -30.95
N LEU A 107 -5.58 -14.43 -30.52
CA LEU A 107 -4.71 -13.39 -29.98
C LEU A 107 -4.61 -13.55 -28.45
N HIS A 108 -3.39 -13.63 -27.94
CA HIS A 108 -3.07 -13.70 -26.51
C HIS A 108 -2.10 -12.57 -26.17
N TRP A 109 -2.41 -11.75 -25.17
CA TRP A 109 -1.52 -10.72 -24.60
C TRP A 109 -0.61 -9.98 -25.63
N VAL A 110 -1.20 -9.47 -26.72
CA VAL A 110 -0.46 -8.85 -27.84
C VAL A 110 0.08 -7.44 -27.54
N ALA A 111 0.09 -7.04 -26.26
CA ALA A 111 0.67 -5.79 -25.80
C ALA A 111 2.18 -5.76 -26.10
N LEU A 112 2.72 -4.58 -26.46
CA LEU A 112 4.10 -4.41 -26.94
C LEU A 112 4.47 -5.19 -28.23
N SER A 113 3.52 -5.80 -28.94
CA SER A 113 3.77 -6.44 -30.24
C SER A 113 2.77 -6.10 -31.34
N GLN A 114 1.52 -5.79 -31.00
CA GLN A 114 0.50 -5.35 -31.95
C GLN A 114 -0.03 -3.96 -31.60
N SER A 115 -0.26 -3.18 -32.66
CA SER A 115 -0.87 -1.85 -32.64
C SER A 115 -2.30 -1.89 -33.22
N PRO A 116 -3.16 -0.89 -32.96
CA PRO A 116 -4.50 -0.84 -33.56
C PRO A 116 -4.47 -0.98 -35.10
N ILE A 117 -3.44 -0.43 -35.75
CA ILE A 117 -3.24 -0.50 -37.21
C ILE A 117 -2.86 -1.92 -37.67
N THR A 118 -1.97 -2.61 -36.95
CA THR A 118 -1.55 -3.99 -37.32
C THR A 118 -2.62 -5.02 -36.99
N LEU A 119 -3.35 -4.82 -35.90
CA LEU A 119 -4.58 -5.56 -35.60
C LEU A 119 -5.64 -5.36 -36.70
N GLN A 120 -5.90 -4.13 -37.15
CA GLN A 120 -6.84 -3.86 -38.25
C GLN A 120 -6.46 -4.63 -39.53
N LYS A 121 -5.17 -4.69 -39.88
CA LYS A 121 -4.69 -5.49 -41.02
C LYS A 121 -4.98 -6.99 -40.85
N LEU A 122 -4.81 -7.54 -39.64
CA LEU A 122 -5.15 -8.94 -39.35
C LEU A 122 -6.66 -9.18 -39.48
N PHE A 123 -7.51 -8.30 -38.93
CA PHE A 123 -8.97 -8.42 -39.07
C PHE A 123 -9.43 -8.28 -40.53
N ALA A 124 -8.77 -7.43 -41.34
CA ALA A 124 -9.06 -7.25 -42.76
C ALA A 124 -8.82 -8.50 -43.63
N LEU A 125 -8.11 -9.52 -43.12
CA LEU A 125 -7.96 -10.82 -43.80
C LEU A 125 -9.28 -11.63 -43.86
N GLY A 126 -10.31 -11.21 -43.12
CA GLY A 126 -11.62 -11.91 -43.08
C GLY A 126 -11.53 -13.34 -42.57
N LYS A 127 -10.47 -13.69 -41.81
CA LYS A 127 -10.32 -14.95 -41.09
C LYS A 127 -11.09 -14.90 -39.77
N PRO A 128 -11.50 -16.04 -39.20
CA PRO A 128 -12.06 -16.07 -37.86
C PRO A 128 -10.95 -15.72 -36.87
N ILE A 129 -11.14 -14.65 -36.10
CA ILE A 129 -10.21 -14.23 -35.06
C ILE A 129 -10.91 -14.31 -33.69
N VAL A 130 -10.25 -14.98 -32.77
CA VAL A 130 -10.56 -14.97 -31.34
C VAL A 130 -9.52 -14.08 -30.64
N TRP A 131 -9.92 -13.35 -29.60
CA TRP A 131 -8.98 -12.65 -28.72
C TRP A 131 -9.24 -13.08 -27.28
N THR A 132 -8.29 -13.84 -26.74
CA THR A 132 -8.28 -14.30 -25.36
C THR A 132 -7.70 -13.20 -24.47
N LEU A 133 -8.53 -12.65 -23.58
CA LEU A 133 -8.14 -11.56 -22.70
C LEU A 133 -7.54 -12.10 -21.39
N HIS A 134 -6.26 -11.83 -21.19
CA HIS A 134 -5.57 -12.15 -19.94
C HIS A 134 -5.63 -11.00 -18.92
N ASP A 135 -5.94 -9.79 -19.39
CA ASP A 135 -6.07 -8.56 -18.62
C ASP A 135 -6.96 -7.55 -19.39
N MET A 136 -7.08 -6.32 -18.90
CA MET A 136 -7.98 -5.29 -19.44
C MET A 136 -7.39 -4.50 -20.62
N TRP A 137 -6.11 -4.66 -20.95
CA TRP A 137 -5.39 -3.80 -21.90
C TRP A 137 -6.05 -3.71 -23.27
N ALA A 138 -6.68 -4.78 -23.73
CA ALA A 138 -7.33 -4.82 -25.05
C ALA A 138 -8.40 -3.72 -25.22
N PHE A 139 -9.11 -3.35 -24.14
CA PHE A 139 -10.23 -2.40 -24.18
C PHE A 139 -10.02 -1.12 -23.37
N THR A 140 -8.86 -0.90 -22.75
CA THR A 140 -8.48 0.36 -22.09
C THR A 140 -7.60 1.25 -22.98
N GLY A 141 -7.36 2.48 -22.53
CA GLY A 141 -6.35 3.38 -23.09
C GLY A 141 -4.88 2.96 -22.88
N GLY A 142 -4.60 1.83 -22.20
CA GLY A 142 -3.24 1.30 -22.03
C GLY A 142 -2.93 0.67 -20.67
N CYS A 143 -3.77 0.88 -19.65
CA CYS A 143 -3.63 0.16 -18.36
C CYS A 143 -4.07 -1.30 -18.48
N HIS A 144 -3.30 -2.21 -17.88
CA HIS A 144 -3.63 -3.65 -17.89
C HIS A 144 -4.66 -4.02 -16.83
N TYR A 145 -4.71 -3.30 -15.72
CA TYR A 145 -5.74 -3.42 -14.69
C TYR A 145 -6.26 -2.02 -14.33
N SER A 146 -7.51 -1.92 -13.87
CA SER A 146 -8.20 -0.65 -13.76
C SER A 146 -7.90 0.12 -12.48
N ALA A 147 -7.58 -0.58 -11.40
CA ALA A 147 -7.57 -0.04 -10.04
C ALA A 147 -8.85 0.75 -9.73
N GLY A 148 -10.01 0.17 -10.06
CA GLY A 148 -11.33 0.78 -9.87
C GLY A 148 -11.71 1.88 -10.87
N CYS A 149 -10.90 2.14 -11.91
CA CYS A 149 -11.20 3.15 -12.93
C CYS A 149 -12.15 2.61 -14.03
N TYR A 150 -13.41 3.05 -14.02
CA TYR A 150 -14.42 2.64 -15.01
C TYR A 150 -14.42 3.42 -16.33
N LYS A 151 -13.45 4.31 -16.59
CA LYS A 151 -13.50 5.21 -17.77
C LYS A 151 -13.35 4.50 -19.13
N TYR A 152 -12.94 3.23 -19.16
CA TYR A 152 -12.93 2.40 -20.37
C TYR A 152 -14.34 2.07 -20.91
N THR A 153 -15.39 2.29 -20.10
CA THR A 153 -16.80 2.24 -20.51
C THR A 153 -17.22 3.47 -21.34
N LYS A 154 -16.37 4.51 -21.41
CA LYS A 154 -16.62 5.77 -22.14
C LYS A 154 -15.49 6.09 -23.12
N ASP A 155 -14.39 6.67 -22.62
CA ASP A 155 -13.38 7.33 -23.44
C ASP A 155 -11.94 7.32 -22.86
N CYS A 156 -11.72 6.81 -21.64
CA CYS A 156 -10.43 6.92 -20.93
C CYS A 156 -9.87 8.35 -20.77
N SER A 157 -10.68 9.40 -20.84
CA SER A 157 -10.26 10.80 -20.64
C SER A 157 -9.77 11.07 -19.20
N ASN A 158 -8.77 11.94 -19.05
CA ASN A 158 -8.13 12.29 -17.77
C ASN A 158 -7.79 11.02 -16.94
N CYS A 159 -6.88 10.20 -17.45
CA CYS A 159 -6.60 8.87 -16.90
C CYS A 159 -6.04 8.97 -15.47
N PRO A 160 -6.72 8.45 -14.43
CA PRO A 160 -6.29 8.61 -13.03
C PRO A 160 -5.07 7.75 -12.67
N GLN A 161 -4.52 6.97 -13.62
CA GLN A 161 -3.27 6.23 -13.45
C GLN A 161 -2.04 7.00 -13.97
N LEU A 162 -2.23 8.18 -14.57
CA LEU A 162 -1.18 9.09 -15.06
C LEU A 162 -1.31 10.42 -14.32
N ALA A 163 -0.28 10.84 -13.58
CA ALA A 163 -0.33 12.01 -12.70
C ALA A 163 -0.47 13.32 -13.49
N HIS A 164 0.16 13.41 -14.67
CA HIS A 164 0.04 14.57 -15.57
C HIS A 164 -0.11 14.15 -17.04
N ASP A 165 -1.36 14.01 -17.51
CA ASP A 165 -1.71 13.70 -18.90
C ASP A 165 -2.55 14.80 -19.58
N PRO A 166 -2.03 16.03 -19.77
CA PRO A 166 -2.74 17.11 -20.48
C PRO A 166 -2.93 16.82 -21.98
N CYS A 167 -2.32 15.75 -22.50
CA CYS A 167 -2.50 15.31 -23.88
C CYS A 167 -3.63 14.29 -24.04
N ASN A 168 -4.21 13.78 -22.94
CA ASN A 168 -5.19 12.70 -22.94
C ASN A 168 -4.69 11.47 -23.75
N LEU A 169 -3.45 11.06 -23.51
CA LEU A 169 -2.79 9.93 -24.18
C LEU A 169 -3.63 8.65 -24.12
N ALA A 170 -4.19 8.33 -22.94
CA ALA A 170 -5.02 7.15 -22.78
C ALA A 170 -6.30 7.20 -23.64
N ALA A 171 -6.94 8.36 -23.74
CA ALA A 171 -8.12 8.54 -24.58
C ALA A 171 -7.77 8.47 -26.07
N ALA A 172 -6.66 9.08 -26.48
CA ALA A 172 -6.17 9.01 -27.86
C ALA A 172 -5.88 7.57 -28.30
N ILE A 173 -5.34 6.73 -27.41
CA ILE A 173 -5.11 5.29 -27.64
C ILE A 173 -6.44 4.52 -27.71
N LEU A 174 -7.41 4.81 -26.82
CA LEU A 174 -8.71 4.14 -26.88
C LEU A 174 -9.49 4.53 -28.15
N GLU A 175 -9.44 5.80 -28.56
CA GLU A 175 -10.02 6.27 -29.83
C GLU A 175 -9.42 5.51 -31.03
N ASP A 176 -8.12 5.25 -31.03
CA ASP A 176 -7.47 4.46 -32.08
C ASP A 176 -7.94 3.01 -32.09
N LYS A 177 -8.08 2.38 -30.91
CA LYS A 177 -8.66 1.02 -30.80
C LYS A 177 -10.10 1.01 -31.31
N LEU A 178 -10.94 1.94 -30.89
CA LEU A 178 -12.34 2.06 -31.33
C LEU A 178 -12.44 2.22 -32.85
N LYS A 179 -11.66 3.14 -33.45
CA LYS A 179 -11.68 3.37 -34.91
C LYS A 179 -11.13 2.20 -35.71
N CYS A 180 -10.02 1.62 -35.27
CA CYS A 180 -9.37 0.55 -36.04
C CYS A 180 -10.14 -0.77 -35.97
N LEU A 181 -10.92 -0.98 -34.90
CA LEU A 181 -11.54 -2.27 -34.58
C LEU A 181 -13.09 -2.25 -34.62
N ALA A 182 -13.73 -1.13 -34.96
CA ALA A 182 -15.19 -1.03 -35.06
C ALA A 182 -15.81 -2.17 -35.89
N GLU A 183 -15.34 -2.34 -37.12
CA GLU A 183 -15.80 -3.37 -38.06
C GLU A 183 -15.12 -4.74 -37.87
N ALA A 184 -14.33 -4.93 -36.80
CA ALA A 184 -13.63 -6.20 -36.59
C ALA A 184 -14.63 -7.34 -36.32
N ASN A 185 -14.58 -8.37 -37.17
CA ASN A 185 -15.23 -9.65 -36.96
C ASN A 185 -14.41 -10.48 -35.95
N LEU A 186 -14.67 -10.21 -34.67
CA LEU A 186 -13.88 -10.67 -33.54
C LEU A 186 -14.79 -11.30 -32.48
N THR A 187 -14.40 -12.47 -31.97
CA THR A 187 -14.97 -13.05 -30.74
C THR A 187 -13.99 -12.87 -29.59
N ILE A 188 -14.48 -12.34 -28.47
CA ILE A 188 -13.71 -12.19 -27.24
C ILE A 188 -13.89 -13.45 -26.40
N VAL A 189 -12.79 -13.93 -25.82
CA VAL A 189 -12.83 -14.97 -24.78
C VAL A 189 -12.18 -14.44 -23.52
N THR A 190 -12.81 -14.64 -22.37
CA THR A 190 -12.25 -14.30 -21.05
C THR A 190 -12.18 -15.56 -20.18
N PRO A 191 -11.21 -15.66 -19.25
CA PRO A 191 -11.10 -16.84 -18.39
C PRO A 191 -11.98 -16.78 -17.15
N SER A 192 -12.55 -15.61 -16.83
CA SER A 192 -13.50 -15.42 -15.72
C SER A 192 -14.71 -14.58 -16.12
N GLN A 193 -15.76 -14.69 -15.32
CA GLN A 193 -16.96 -13.86 -15.38
C GLN A 193 -16.64 -12.39 -15.11
N TRP A 194 -15.75 -12.08 -14.15
CA TRP A 194 -15.37 -10.69 -13.87
C TRP A 194 -14.81 -9.98 -15.10
N LEU A 195 -13.84 -10.58 -15.80
CA LEU A 195 -13.30 -9.94 -17.00
C LEU A 195 -14.31 -9.94 -18.16
N ALA A 196 -15.23 -10.91 -18.20
CA ALA A 196 -16.35 -10.89 -19.15
C ALA A 196 -17.26 -9.68 -18.96
N HIS A 197 -17.59 -9.32 -17.72
CA HIS A 197 -18.38 -8.13 -17.38
C HIS A 197 -17.61 -6.84 -17.70
N CYS A 198 -16.31 -6.77 -17.40
CA CYS A 198 -15.48 -5.63 -17.80
C CYS A 198 -15.40 -5.47 -19.34
N ALA A 199 -15.24 -6.56 -20.09
CA ALA A 199 -15.25 -6.51 -21.55
C ALA A 199 -16.62 -6.06 -22.09
N LYS A 200 -17.73 -6.64 -21.61
CA LYS A 200 -19.10 -6.29 -22.02
C LYS A 200 -19.52 -4.86 -21.64
N SER A 201 -18.94 -4.28 -20.57
CA SER A 201 -19.18 -2.87 -20.21
C SER A 201 -18.28 -1.90 -20.97
N SER A 202 -17.18 -2.37 -21.56
CA SER A 202 -16.24 -1.53 -22.30
C SER A 202 -16.85 -0.95 -23.58
N GLN A 203 -16.49 0.30 -23.92
CA GLN A 203 -16.95 0.94 -25.14
C GLN A 203 -16.53 0.19 -26.42
N LEU A 204 -15.46 -0.61 -26.35
CA LEU A 204 -14.89 -1.35 -27.47
C LEU A 204 -15.57 -2.71 -27.73
N PHE A 205 -15.97 -3.43 -26.69
CA PHE A 205 -16.45 -4.82 -26.80
C PHE A 205 -17.91 -5.05 -26.37
N LYS A 206 -18.63 -4.01 -25.92
CA LYS A 206 -20.07 -4.10 -25.56
C LYS A 206 -20.98 -4.74 -26.62
N ASP A 207 -20.70 -4.50 -27.90
CA ASP A 207 -21.47 -5.00 -29.04
C ASP A 207 -20.83 -6.24 -29.70
N LYS A 208 -19.82 -6.86 -29.05
CA LYS A 208 -19.10 -8.03 -29.55
C LYS A 208 -19.48 -9.28 -28.74
N ARG A 209 -19.32 -10.47 -29.33
CA ARG A 209 -19.47 -11.74 -28.60
C ARG A 209 -18.37 -11.86 -27.55
N VAL A 210 -18.76 -12.17 -26.31
CA VAL A 210 -17.85 -12.42 -25.19
C VAL A 210 -18.23 -13.75 -24.53
N ASP A 211 -17.39 -14.76 -24.71
CA ASP A 211 -17.53 -16.10 -24.14
C ASP A 211 -16.57 -16.27 -22.94
N VAL A 212 -16.94 -17.13 -21.98
CA VAL A 212 -16.09 -17.45 -20.83
C VAL A 212 -15.52 -18.87 -20.97
N ILE A 213 -14.20 -18.97 -21.13
CA ILE A 213 -13.47 -20.24 -21.19
C ILE A 213 -12.25 -20.12 -20.24
N PRO A 214 -12.28 -20.73 -19.05
CA PRO A 214 -11.21 -20.61 -18.06
C PRO A 214 -9.90 -21.21 -18.54
N TYR A 215 -8.82 -20.89 -17.83
CA TYR A 215 -7.50 -21.50 -18.08
C TYR A 215 -7.51 -23.01 -17.77
N GLY A 216 -6.79 -23.78 -18.58
CA GLY A 216 -6.36 -25.12 -18.23
C GLY A 216 -4.96 -25.12 -17.64
N LEU A 217 -4.58 -26.18 -16.91
CA LEU A 217 -3.19 -26.43 -16.49
C LEU A 217 -2.76 -27.90 -16.59
N GLU A 218 -1.45 -28.12 -16.40
CA GLU A 218 -0.75 -29.40 -16.36
C GLU A 218 -1.06 -30.16 -15.06
N ALA A 219 -2.29 -30.70 -14.94
CA ALA A 219 -2.74 -31.43 -13.74
C ALA A 219 -1.97 -32.74 -13.45
N ASP A 220 -1.13 -33.17 -14.39
CA ASP A 220 -0.16 -34.25 -14.32
C ASP A 220 1.23 -33.82 -13.81
N VAL A 221 1.52 -32.52 -13.78
CA VAL A 221 2.72 -31.92 -13.16
C VAL A 221 2.39 -31.36 -11.77
N PHE A 222 1.29 -30.61 -11.67
CA PHE A 222 0.78 -30.08 -10.40
C PHE A 222 -0.08 -31.14 -9.70
N VAL A 223 0.58 -32.15 -9.15
CA VAL A 223 -0.01 -33.32 -8.48
C VAL A 223 0.17 -33.19 -6.96
N PRO A 224 -0.81 -33.60 -6.13
CA PRO A 224 -0.66 -33.59 -4.68
C PRO A 224 0.39 -34.60 -4.20
N SER A 225 1.48 -34.12 -3.60
CA SER A 225 2.44 -34.95 -2.87
C SER A 225 2.02 -35.15 -1.39
N PRO A 226 2.36 -36.27 -0.73
CA PRO A 226 2.12 -36.44 0.71
C PRO A 226 2.77 -35.31 1.51
N LYS A 227 1.97 -34.51 2.23
CA LYS A 227 2.40 -33.21 2.78
C LYS A 227 3.68 -33.23 3.62
N GLN A 228 3.88 -34.28 4.43
CA GLN A 228 5.12 -34.43 5.22
C GLN A 228 6.36 -34.62 4.34
N GLN A 229 6.25 -35.34 3.22
CA GLN A 229 7.34 -35.54 2.26
C GLN A 229 7.62 -34.24 1.48
N ALA A 230 6.57 -33.55 1.04
CA ALA A 230 6.69 -32.25 0.37
C ALA A 230 7.39 -31.20 1.27
N LYS A 231 6.99 -31.12 2.56
CA LYS A 231 7.65 -30.27 3.56
C LYS A 231 9.13 -30.63 3.72
N GLN A 232 9.47 -31.92 3.84
CA GLN A 232 10.86 -32.37 3.91
C GLN A 232 11.67 -32.00 2.66
N ALA A 233 11.09 -32.13 1.46
CA ALA A 233 11.75 -31.80 0.20
C ALA A 233 12.17 -30.31 0.09
N ILE A 234 11.44 -29.41 0.75
CA ILE A 234 11.75 -27.96 0.82
C ILE A 234 12.40 -27.53 2.16
N GLY A 235 12.84 -28.50 2.99
CA GLY A 235 13.54 -28.23 4.25
C GLY A 235 12.66 -27.65 5.36
N ILE A 236 11.38 -28.02 5.39
CA ILE A 236 10.41 -27.68 6.44
C ILE A 236 10.18 -28.91 7.33
N HIS A 237 10.01 -28.70 8.64
CA HIS A 237 9.72 -29.79 9.57
C HIS A 237 8.29 -30.34 9.31
N PRO A 238 8.05 -31.67 9.31
CA PRO A 238 6.75 -32.25 8.95
C PRO A 238 5.53 -31.66 9.68
N ASP A 239 5.70 -31.35 10.97
CA ASP A 239 4.63 -30.86 11.85
C ASP A 239 4.46 -29.33 11.85
N THR A 240 5.28 -28.59 11.10
CA THR A 240 5.16 -27.11 11.01
C THR A 240 4.00 -26.74 10.10
N ILE A 241 3.07 -25.92 10.59
CA ILE A 241 1.99 -25.32 9.80
C ILE A 241 2.57 -24.29 8.82
N THR A 242 2.26 -24.44 7.53
CA THR A 242 2.82 -23.62 6.46
C THR A 242 1.76 -22.76 5.80
N LEU A 243 1.86 -21.45 5.98
CA LEU A 243 1.10 -20.47 5.18
C LEU A 243 1.91 -20.17 3.91
N LEU A 244 1.27 -20.10 2.75
CA LEU A 244 1.96 -19.83 1.47
C LEU A 244 1.38 -18.60 0.78
N PHE A 245 2.25 -17.68 0.38
CA PHE A 245 1.93 -16.55 -0.51
C PHE A 245 2.83 -16.60 -1.76
N GLY A 246 2.27 -16.23 -2.92
CA GLY A 246 2.96 -16.35 -4.20
C GLY A 246 2.56 -15.29 -5.20
N ALA A 247 3.52 -14.46 -5.61
CA ALA A 247 3.31 -13.39 -6.58
C ALA A 247 4.56 -13.15 -7.42
N GLY A 248 4.38 -12.87 -8.72
CA GLY A 248 5.51 -12.52 -9.60
C GLY A 248 6.32 -11.34 -9.04
N ASN A 249 5.63 -10.29 -8.57
CA ASN A 249 6.20 -9.22 -7.76
C ASN A 249 5.32 -8.98 -6.53
N GLY A 250 5.87 -9.17 -5.33
CA GLY A 250 5.18 -8.93 -4.06
C GLY A 250 4.93 -7.46 -3.73
N ASP A 251 5.65 -6.53 -4.38
CA ASP A 251 5.37 -5.09 -4.27
C ASP A 251 4.27 -4.62 -5.26
N GLU A 252 3.70 -5.50 -6.12
CA GLU A 252 2.58 -5.12 -6.99
C GLU A 252 1.31 -4.93 -6.13
N ALA A 253 0.79 -3.70 -6.04
CA ALA A 253 -0.24 -3.33 -5.07
C ALA A 253 -1.51 -4.19 -5.17
N ARG A 254 -1.95 -4.52 -6.40
CA ARG A 254 -3.11 -5.39 -6.63
C ARG A 254 -2.94 -6.84 -6.18
N LYS A 255 -1.74 -7.26 -5.74
CA LYS A 255 -1.50 -8.60 -5.15
C LYS A 255 -1.73 -8.64 -3.64
N GLY A 256 -2.02 -7.50 -3.03
CA GLY A 256 -2.51 -7.39 -1.66
C GLY A 256 -1.51 -7.82 -0.58
N PHE A 257 -0.23 -7.51 -0.77
CA PHE A 257 0.78 -7.88 0.23
C PHE A 257 0.65 -7.07 1.53
N VAL A 258 0.14 -5.83 1.46
CA VAL A 258 -0.17 -5.02 2.65
C VAL A 258 -1.30 -5.66 3.47
N GLU A 259 -2.30 -6.19 2.78
CA GLU A 259 -3.45 -6.88 3.35
C GLU A 259 -3.05 -8.17 4.04
N LEU A 260 -2.11 -8.93 3.47
CA LEU A 260 -1.52 -10.09 4.13
C LEU A 260 -0.84 -9.69 5.45
N ILE A 261 -0.08 -8.59 5.48
CA ILE A 261 0.56 -8.10 6.71
C ILE A 261 -0.50 -7.77 7.76
N GLN A 262 -1.53 -7.02 7.40
CA GLN A 262 -2.62 -6.64 8.31
C GLN A 262 -3.37 -7.88 8.83
N ALA A 263 -3.70 -8.85 7.97
CA ALA A 263 -4.33 -10.10 8.39
C ALA A 263 -3.45 -10.90 9.37
N ILE A 264 -2.14 -11.00 9.11
CA ILE A 264 -1.21 -11.66 10.04
C ILE A 264 -1.07 -10.88 11.36
N GLN A 265 -1.14 -9.54 11.35
CA GLN A 265 -1.19 -8.73 12.57
C GLN A 265 -2.43 -9.04 13.42
N TYR A 266 -3.60 -9.23 12.81
CA TYR A 266 -4.78 -9.70 13.53
C TYR A 266 -4.62 -11.14 14.05
N CYS A 267 -4.03 -12.06 13.27
CA CYS A 267 -3.72 -13.42 13.74
C CYS A 267 -2.82 -13.44 14.99
N LEU A 268 -1.88 -12.48 15.13
CA LEU A 268 -1.01 -12.36 16.30
C LEU A 268 -1.75 -12.01 17.59
N ASN A 269 -3.01 -11.54 17.53
CA ASN A 269 -3.82 -11.38 18.74
C ASN A 269 -4.30 -12.74 19.29
N HIS A 270 -4.39 -13.78 18.47
CA HIS A 270 -4.79 -15.13 18.89
C HIS A 270 -3.67 -15.80 19.71
N SER A 271 -4.01 -16.36 20.87
CA SER A 271 -3.05 -17.00 21.79
C SER A 271 -2.41 -18.24 21.17
N GLU A 272 -3.19 -19.11 20.55
CA GLU A 272 -2.71 -20.35 19.93
C GLU A 272 -1.82 -20.09 18.72
N PHE A 273 -2.09 -19.01 17.95
CA PHE A 273 -1.25 -18.60 16.82
C PHE A 273 0.14 -18.15 17.31
N ARG A 274 0.18 -17.36 18.40
CA ARG A 274 1.43 -17.01 19.08
C ARG A 274 2.16 -18.21 19.66
N GLN A 275 1.44 -19.20 20.21
CA GLN A 275 2.06 -20.43 20.70
C GLN A 275 2.73 -21.22 19.57
N LEU A 276 2.07 -21.37 18.42
CA LEU A 276 2.66 -22.01 17.23
C LEU A 276 3.95 -21.29 16.80
N ILE A 277 3.98 -19.95 16.79
CA ILE A 277 5.19 -19.17 16.48
C ILE A 277 6.29 -19.43 17.51
N SER A 278 5.99 -19.29 18.81
CA SER A 278 6.99 -19.47 19.88
C SER A 278 7.57 -20.89 19.95
N GLY A 279 6.78 -21.90 19.56
CA GLY A 279 7.21 -23.29 19.46
C GLY A 279 7.80 -23.67 18.09
N THR A 280 8.05 -22.70 17.20
CA THR A 280 8.56 -22.90 15.83
C THR A 280 7.72 -23.84 14.95
N LYS A 281 6.41 -23.93 15.24
CA LYS A 281 5.42 -24.76 14.54
C LYS A 281 4.60 -24.00 13.49
N LEU A 282 4.93 -22.75 13.17
CA LEU A 282 4.32 -22.02 12.06
C LEU A 282 5.36 -21.21 11.29
N GLU A 283 5.25 -21.23 9.95
CA GLU A 283 6.13 -20.51 9.04
C GLU A 283 5.34 -19.97 7.83
N LEU A 284 5.59 -18.71 7.45
CA LEU A 284 5.05 -18.10 6.23
C LEU A 284 6.08 -18.25 5.10
N LEU A 285 5.68 -18.98 4.06
CA LEU A 285 6.45 -19.23 2.85
C LEU A 285 6.06 -18.20 1.77
N CYS A 286 7.05 -17.58 1.14
CA CYS A 286 6.84 -16.63 0.04
C CYS A 286 7.68 -17.01 -1.18
N PHE A 287 7.08 -17.13 -2.36
CA PHE A 287 7.80 -17.32 -3.63
C PHE A 287 7.53 -16.21 -4.65
N GLY A 288 8.45 -16.07 -5.61
CA GLY A 288 8.54 -14.95 -6.55
C GLY A 288 9.48 -13.84 -6.03
N TYR A 289 9.24 -12.58 -6.41
CA TYR A 289 10.01 -11.46 -5.86
C TYR A 289 9.39 -10.98 -4.53
N PRO A 290 10.09 -11.14 -3.40
CA PRO A 290 9.59 -10.76 -2.08
C PRO A 290 9.44 -9.24 -1.95
N SER A 291 8.33 -8.77 -1.36
CA SER A 291 8.20 -7.37 -0.97
C SER A 291 9.26 -6.99 0.08
N SER A 292 9.75 -5.76 -0.02
CA SER A 292 10.63 -5.16 0.99
C SER A 292 10.02 -5.17 2.41
N LEU A 293 8.68 -5.19 2.51
CA LEU A 293 7.91 -5.18 3.75
C LEU A 293 7.92 -6.51 4.52
N LEU A 294 8.43 -7.63 3.96
CA LEU A 294 8.53 -8.91 4.69
C LEU A 294 9.27 -8.78 6.03
N LYS A 295 10.19 -7.81 6.16
CA LYS A 295 10.95 -7.55 7.39
C LYS A 295 10.11 -7.01 8.55
N ALA A 296 8.91 -6.49 8.28
CA ALA A 296 8.00 -5.93 9.28
C ALA A 296 7.08 -6.99 9.92
N LEU A 297 7.11 -8.23 9.44
CA LEU A 297 6.27 -9.32 9.96
C LEU A 297 6.87 -9.95 11.21
N ALA A 298 6.10 -9.98 12.29
CA ALA A 298 6.46 -10.68 13.54
C ALA A 298 6.12 -12.19 13.52
N VAL A 299 6.27 -12.82 12.35
CA VAL A 299 6.17 -14.28 12.12
C VAL A 299 7.46 -14.77 11.45
N PRO A 300 7.84 -16.06 11.61
CA PRO A 300 8.91 -16.66 10.81
C PRO A 300 8.53 -16.63 9.32
N VAL A 301 9.34 -15.95 8.51
CA VAL A 301 9.14 -15.79 7.06
C VAL A 301 10.30 -16.43 6.31
N ARG A 302 9.99 -17.33 5.36
CA ARG A 302 10.95 -17.91 4.43
C ARG A 302 10.64 -17.48 3.00
N SER A 303 11.54 -16.67 2.44
CA SER A 303 11.56 -16.41 1.01
C SER A 303 12.20 -17.61 0.28
N LEU A 304 11.43 -18.25 -0.60
CA LEU A 304 11.86 -19.30 -1.51
C LEU A 304 12.45 -18.71 -2.82
N GLY A 305 12.29 -17.40 -3.03
CA GLY A 305 12.73 -16.70 -4.24
C GLY A 305 11.95 -17.09 -5.49
N ASN A 306 12.54 -16.85 -6.65
CA ASN A 306 11.96 -17.27 -7.93
C ASN A 306 12.21 -18.77 -8.16
N ILE A 307 11.14 -19.55 -8.33
CA ILE A 307 11.20 -20.99 -8.58
C ILE A 307 11.11 -21.21 -10.09
N GLU A 308 12.12 -21.84 -10.68
CA GLU A 308 12.23 -22.03 -12.14
C GLU A 308 11.73 -23.41 -12.61
N SER A 309 11.50 -24.35 -11.68
CA SER A 309 11.03 -25.71 -11.95
C SER A 309 9.59 -25.89 -11.49
N ASP A 310 8.71 -26.28 -12.40
CA ASP A 310 7.30 -26.58 -12.09
C ASP A 310 7.15 -27.74 -11.10
N GLN A 311 8.07 -28.73 -11.13
CA GLN A 311 8.09 -29.81 -10.13
C GLN A 311 8.41 -29.27 -8.73
N GLN A 312 9.38 -28.36 -8.61
CA GLN A 312 9.70 -27.73 -7.33
C GLN A 312 8.55 -26.85 -6.84
N LEU A 313 7.87 -26.16 -7.76
CA LEU A 313 6.69 -25.35 -7.44
C LEU A 313 5.50 -26.22 -6.98
N SER A 314 5.30 -27.38 -7.60
CA SER A 314 4.32 -28.41 -7.21
C SER A 314 4.58 -28.94 -5.79
N GLU A 315 5.84 -29.20 -5.42
CA GLU A 315 6.22 -29.54 -4.05
C GLU A 315 5.97 -28.38 -3.07
N VAL A 316 6.25 -27.14 -3.45
CA VAL A 316 5.98 -25.95 -2.61
C VAL A 316 4.48 -25.77 -2.35
N TYR A 317 3.62 -25.95 -3.36
CA TYR A 317 2.18 -25.94 -3.17
C TYR A 317 1.72 -27.12 -2.29
N SER A 318 2.19 -28.34 -2.55
CA SER A 318 1.84 -29.54 -1.75
C SER A 318 2.30 -29.47 -0.29
N ALA A 319 3.42 -28.77 -0.04
CA ALA A 319 3.97 -28.54 1.29
C ALA A 319 3.19 -27.50 2.10
N ALA A 320 2.35 -26.67 1.46
CA ALA A 320 1.56 -25.65 2.12
C ALA A 320 0.33 -26.23 2.83
N ASP A 321 -0.01 -25.68 4.00
CA ASP A 321 -1.29 -25.96 4.66
C ASP A 321 -2.42 -25.09 4.13
N VAL A 322 -2.12 -23.86 3.75
CA VAL A 322 -3.05 -22.92 3.12
C VAL A 322 -2.29 -22.05 2.12
N PHE A 323 -2.85 -21.85 0.92
CA PHE A 323 -2.41 -20.81 0.00
C PHE A 323 -3.25 -19.54 0.20
N ILE A 324 -2.62 -18.43 0.53
CA ILE A 324 -3.27 -17.13 0.77
C ILE A 324 -3.08 -16.28 -0.49
N LEU A 325 -4.20 -15.87 -1.08
CA LEU A 325 -4.29 -15.08 -2.31
C LEU A 325 -5.08 -13.79 -2.05
N PRO A 326 -4.46 -12.78 -1.41
CA PRO A 326 -5.11 -11.53 -1.02
C PRO A 326 -5.19 -10.53 -2.19
N SER A 327 -5.22 -11.00 -3.45
CA SER A 327 -5.26 -10.11 -4.62
C SER A 327 -6.48 -9.19 -4.60
N LEU A 328 -6.31 -7.94 -5.02
CA LEU A 328 -7.34 -6.90 -5.09
C LEU A 328 -8.00 -6.83 -6.47
N GLU A 329 -7.21 -7.10 -7.52
CA GLU A 329 -7.68 -7.34 -8.88
C GLU A 329 -6.86 -8.50 -9.47
N ASP A 330 -7.52 -9.60 -9.88
CA ASP A 330 -6.84 -10.71 -10.56
C ASP A 330 -7.80 -11.51 -11.45
N ASN A 331 -7.51 -11.58 -12.74
CA ASN A 331 -8.44 -12.10 -13.74
C ASN A 331 -8.84 -13.58 -13.52
N LEU A 332 -7.86 -14.49 -13.47
CA LEU A 332 -8.00 -15.88 -13.01
C LEU A 332 -6.61 -16.36 -12.62
N PRO A 333 -6.23 -16.36 -11.33
CA PRO A 333 -4.85 -16.65 -10.92
C PRO A 333 -4.39 -18.07 -11.28
N ASN A 334 -3.35 -18.19 -12.11
CA ASN A 334 -2.68 -19.47 -12.34
C ASN A 334 -2.17 -20.11 -11.03
N THR A 335 -1.70 -19.29 -10.08
CA THR A 335 -1.20 -19.77 -8.79
C THR A 335 -2.30 -20.41 -7.93
N MET A 336 -3.55 -19.96 -8.07
CA MET A 336 -4.71 -20.59 -7.43
C MET A 336 -5.04 -21.94 -8.09
N LEU A 337 -5.05 -22.01 -9.42
CA LEU A 337 -5.26 -23.26 -10.17
C LEU A 337 -4.18 -24.30 -9.82
N GLU A 338 -2.92 -23.89 -9.74
CA GLU A 338 -1.78 -24.74 -9.41
C GLU A 338 -1.84 -25.22 -7.95
N ALA A 339 -2.08 -24.32 -6.99
CA ALA A 339 -2.27 -24.69 -5.58
C ALA A 339 -3.42 -25.68 -5.39
N MET A 340 -4.57 -25.43 -6.03
CA MET A 340 -5.72 -26.32 -5.98
C MET A 340 -5.44 -27.68 -6.64
N SER A 341 -4.66 -27.70 -7.73
CA SER A 341 -4.26 -28.94 -8.41
C SER A 341 -3.34 -29.80 -7.55
N CYS A 342 -2.49 -29.19 -6.73
CA CYS A 342 -1.67 -29.85 -5.70
C CYS A 342 -2.45 -30.18 -4.41
N GLY A 343 -3.77 -30.01 -4.38
CA GLY A 343 -4.60 -30.34 -3.22
C GLY A 343 -4.47 -29.36 -2.05
N THR A 344 -4.09 -28.10 -2.30
CA THR A 344 -3.94 -27.08 -1.26
C THR A 344 -5.18 -26.16 -1.22
N PRO A 345 -5.84 -26.00 -0.05
CA PRO A 345 -6.94 -25.04 0.11
C PRO A 345 -6.48 -23.60 -0.12
N VAL A 346 -7.32 -22.80 -0.77
CA VAL A 346 -7.02 -21.40 -1.08
C VAL A 346 -7.90 -20.46 -0.25
N ILE A 347 -7.31 -19.43 0.35
CA ILE A 347 -8.05 -18.33 0.97
C ILE A 347 -7.81 -17.08 0.13
N GLY A 348 -8.87 -16.42 -0.33
CA GLY A 348 -8.75 -15.24 -1.16
C GLY A 348 -9.93 -14.28 -1.06
N PHE A 349 -9.74 -13.09 -1.62
CA PHE A 349 -10.79 -12.07 -1.66
C PHE A 349 -11.82 -12.34 -2.77
N ASP A 350 -13.05 -11.91 -2.54
CA ASP A 350 -14.15 -11.88 -3.51
C ASP A 350 -13.92 -10.77 -4.53
N THR A 351 -13.02 -11.05 -5.48
CA THR A 351 -12.67 -10.15 -6.59
C THR A 351 -12.13 -10.94 -7.77
N GLY A 352 -12.24 -10.35 -8.97
CA GLY A 352 -11.71 -10.98 -10.16
C GLY A 352 -12.36 -12.33 -10.45
N GLY A 353 -11.58 -13.30 -10.92
CA GLY A 353 -12.01 -14.69 -11.11
C GLY A 353 -11.65 -15.62 -9.95
N ILE A 354 -11.38 -15.08 -8.76
CA ILE A 354 -11.24 -15.87 -7.53
C ILE A 354 -12.57 -16.56 -7.15
N PRO A 355 -13.73 -15.87 -7.09
CA PRO A 355 -15.02 -16.50 -6.79
C PRO A 355 -15.50 -17.49 -7.86
N ASP A 356 -15.03 -17.39 -9.10
CA ASP A 356 -15.32 -18.36 -10.17
C ASP A 356 -14.83 -19.78 -9.84
N LEU A 357 -13.84 -19.91 -8.93
CA LEU A 357 -13.20 -21.18 -8.61
C LEU A 357 -13.27 -21.57 -7.12
N ILE A 358 -13.13 -20.61 -6.20
CA ILE A 358 -13.22 -20.89 -4.75
C ILE A 358 -14.68 -21.05 -4.35
N LYS A 359 -15.05 -22.26 -3.94
CA LYS A 359 -16.31 -22.54 -3.26
C LYS A 359 -16.09 -22.42 -1.76
N ASP A 360 -16.64 -21.37 -1.13
CA ASP A 360 -16.43 -21.11 0.31
C ASP A 360 -16.81 -22.33 1.17
N GLY A 361 -15.94 -22.66 2.11
CA GLY A 361 -16.08 -23.84 2.98
C GLY A 361 -15.81 -25.19 2.30
N VAL A 362 -15.68 -25.24 0.97
CA VAL A 362 -15.56 -26.50 0.20
C VAL A 362 -14.18 -26.67 -0.44
N THR A 363 -13.62 -25.65 -1.09
CA THR A 363 -12.27 -25.70 -1.71
C THR A 363 -11.31 -24.68 -1.09
N GLY A 364 -11.68 -24.10 0.04
CA GLY A 364 -11.00 -22.93 0.59
C GLY A 364 -11.98 -21.96 1.26
N ARG A 365 -11.55 -20.72 1.46
CA ARG A 365 -12.40 -19.64 1.99
C ARG A 365 -12.42 -18.43 1.06
N LEU A 366 -13.60 -17.84 0.90
CA LEU A 366 -13.80 -16.58 0.19
C LEU A 366 -14.13 -15.48 1.19
N VAL A 367 -13.46 -14.33 1.06
CA VAL A 367 -13.51 -13.23 2.04
C VAL A 367 -13.93 -11.94 1.32
N PRO A 368 -14.75 -11.04 1.90
CA PRO A 368 -15.08 -9.76 1.29
C PRO A 368 -13.83 -8.99 0.85
N LEU A 369 -13.86 -8.39 -0.35
CA LEU A 369 -12.69 -7.74 -0.95
C LEU A 369 -12.07 -6.72 0.02
N GLY A 370 -10.88 -7.04 0.53
CA GLY A 370 -10.09 -6.16 1.37
C GLY A 370 -10.32 -6.24 2.87
N ASP A 371 -11.25 -7.07 3.34
CA ASP A 371 -11.36 -7.27 4.77
C ASP A 371 -10.20 -8.12 5.29
N THR A 372 -9.24 -7.46 5.93
CA THR A 372 -8.08 -8.13 6.53
C THR A 372 -8.41 -8.81 7.85
N HIS A 373 -9.54 -8.48 8.49
CA HIS A 373 -10.01 -9.14 9.70
C HIS A 373 -10.68 -10.48 9.41
N GLN A 374 -11.62 -10.58 8.48
CA GLN A 374 -12.13 -11.87 8.02
C GLN A 374 -11.07 -12.67 7.26
N LEU A 375 -10.09 -12.04 6.61
CA LEU A 375 -8.93 -12.77 6.06
C LEU A 375 -8.12 -13.44 7.18
N ALA A 376 -7.88 -12.74 8.28
CA ALA A 376 -7.25 -13.31 9.48
C ALA A 376 -8.09 -14.44 10.08
N LYS A 377 -9.40 -14.22 10.26
CA LYS A 377 -10.33 -15.25 10.75
C LYS A 377 -10.32 -16.50 9.86
N ALA A 378 -10.40 -16.33 8.55
CA ALA A 378 -10.35 -17.43 7.59
C ALA A 378 -9.02 -18.20 7.70
N ILE A 379 -7.88 -17.52 7.86
CA ILE A 379 -6.58 -18.15 8.11
C ILE A 379 -6.63 -18.99 9.40
N LEU A 380 -7.08 -18.41 10.52
CA LEU A 380 -7.18 -19.09 11.83
C LEU A 380 -8.12 -20.31 11.77
N ASP A 381 -9.37 -20.13 11.33
CA ASP A 381 -10.36 -21.19 11.15
C ASP A 381 -9.79 -22.36 10.34
N THR A 382 -9.07 -22.04 9.26
CA THR A 382 -8.52 -23.06 8.36
C THR A 382 -7.32 -23.78 8.99
N ILE A 383 -6.34 -23.09 9.61
CA ILE A 383 -5.16 -23.76 10.18
C ILE A 383 -5.43 -24.60 11.43
N PHE A 384 -6.51 -24.33 12.19
CA PHE A 384 -6.85 -25.14 13.36
C PHE A 384 -7.76 -26.34 13.04
N GLN A 385 -8.44 -26.36 11.88
CA GLN A 385 -9.34 -27.46 11.48
C GLN A 385 -8.68 -28.44 10.50
N ALA A 386 -7.84 -29.35 10.99
CA ALA A 386 -7.04 -30.26 10.17
C ALA A 386 -7.86 -31.12 9.19
N ASP A 387 -8.88 -31.83 9.68
CA ASP A 387 -9.73 -32.70 8.87
C ASP A 387 -10.45 -31.92 7.76
N ARG A 388 -10.89 -30.68 8.04
CA ARG A 388 -11.51 -29.82 7.04
C ARG A 388 -10.51 -29.34 5.99
N ARG A 389 -9.25 -29.05 6.35
CA ARG A 389 -8.21 -28.74 5.34
C ARG A 389 -7.96 -29.89 4.39
N GLU A 390 -7.95 -31.13 4.89
CA GLU A 390 -7.75 -32.30 4.05
C GLU A 390 -8.92 -32.49 3.08
N GLN A 391 -10.16 -32.40 3.59
CA GLN A 391 -11.38 -32.44 2.75
C GLN A 391 -11.38 -31.33 1.69
N MET A 392 -11.01 -30.10 2.07
CA MET A 392 -10.87 -28.98 1.13
C MET A 392 -9.82 -29.26 0.06
N GLY A 393 -8.68 -29.84 0.43
CA GLY A 393 -7.62 -30.22 -0.52
C GLY A 393 -8.06 -31.28 -1.53
N GLN A 394 -8.78 -32.30 -1.08
CA GLN A 394 -9.38 -33.33 -1.94
C GLN A 394 -10.41 -32.73 -2.91
N ALA A 395 -11.24 -31.79 -2.43
CA ALA A 395 -12.21 -31.07 -3.24
C ALA A 395 -11.53 -30.14 -4.27
N CYS A 396 -10.45 -29.45 -3.89
CA CYS A 396 -9.62 -28.66 -4.82
C CYS A 396 -9.15 -29.50 -6.01
N ARG A 397 -8.52 -30.66 -5.74
CA ARG A 397 -8.03 -31.56 -6.79
C ARG A 397 -9.16 -32.00 -7.73
N SER A 398 -10.28 -32.44 -7.14
CA SER A 398 -11.45 -32.92 -7.90
C SER A 398 -12.05 -31.85 -8.82
N VAL A 399 -12.09 -30.59 -8.38
CA VAL A 399 -12.55 -29.46 -9.20
C VAL A 399 -11.62 -29.22 -10.40
N ILE A 400 -10.30 -29.28 -10.19
CA ILE A 400 -9.31 -29.10 -11.28
C ILE A 400 -9.43 -30.21 -12.32
N GLU A 401 -9.42 -31.48 -11.90
CA GLU A 401 -9.50 -32.63 -12.81
C GLU A 401 -10.79 -32.65 -13.63
N ALA A 402 -11.92 -32.25 -13.02
CA ALA A 402 -13.22 -32.24 -13.69
C ALA A 402 -13.44 -31.07 -14.67
N GLY A 403 -12.64 -29.99 -14.59
CA GLY A 403 -12.99 -28.74 -15.27
C GLY A 403 -11.86 -27.88 -15.84
N TYR A 404 -10.60 -28.11 -15.46
CA TYR A 404 -9.48 -27.16 -15.67
C TYR A 404 -8.19 -27.85 -16.14
N THR A 405 -8.25 -29.04 -16.72
CA THR A 405 -7.10 -29.63 -17.43
C THR A 405 -6.90 -28.97 -18.79
N MET A 406 -5.67 -29.03 -19.33
CA MET A 406 -5.37 -28.50 -20.68
C MET A 406 -6.27 -29.09 -21.78
N SER A 407 -6.57 -30.39 -21.71
CA SER A 407 -7.43 -31.06 -22.70
C SER A 407 -8.89 -30.60 -22.64
N ILE A 408 -9.45 -30.41 -21.45
CA ILE A 408 -10.80 -29.84 -21.26
C ILE A 408 -10.86 -28.41 -21.79
N GLN A 409 -9.83 -27.59 -21.54
CA GLN A 409 -9.74 -26.26 -22.11
C GLN A 409 -9.67 -26.31 -23.64
N ALA A 410 -8.82 -27.16 -24.20
CA ALA A 410 -8.61 -27.29 -25.64
C ALA A 410 -9.91 -27.69 -26.38
N GLU A 411 -10.69 -28.63 -25.86
CA GLU A 411 -11.98 -29.01 -26.46
C GLU A 411 -13.02 -27.87 -26.43
N ARG A 412 -13.06 -27.07 -25.35
CA ARG A 412 -13.92 -25.87 -25.29
C ARG A 412 -13.55 -24.85 -26.38
N TYR A 413 -12.26 -24.56 -26.56
CA TYR A 413 -11.79 -23.70 -27.65
C TYR A 413 -12.03 -24.33 -29.03
N LEU A 414 -11.84 -25.64 -29.18
CA LEU A 414 -12.03 -26.33 -30.46
C LEU A 414 -13.50 -26.35 -30.90
N ALA A 415 -14.45 -26.44 -29.96
CA ALA A 415 -15.87 -26.23 -30.24
C ALA A 415 -16.14 -24.82 -30.80
N LEU A 416 -15.61 -23.77 -30.14
CA LEU A 416 -15.71 -22.38 -30.61
C LEU A 416 -15.05 -22.17 -31.99
N TYR A 417 -13.84 -22.71 -32.18
CA TYR A 417 -13.10 -22.59 -33.44
C TYR A 417 -13.84 -23.25 -34.61
N ARG A 418 -14.39 -24.45 -34.42
CA ARG A 418 -15.23 -25.14 -35.42
C ARG A 418 -16.46 -24.29 -35.77
N GLU A 419 -17.17 -23.77 -34.77
CA GLU A 419 -18.35 -22.92 -34.95
C GLU A 419 -18.06 -21.67 -35.80
N LEU A 420 -16.97 -20.96 -35.50
CA LEU A 420 -16.56 -19.75 -36.21
C LEU A 420 -16.03 -20.04 -37.63
N HIS A 421 -15.28 -21.14 -37.79
CA HIS A 421 -14.78 -21.59 -39.08
C HIS A 421 -15.92 -21.99 -40.03
N ASP A 422 -16.86 -22.80 -39.55
CA ASP A 422 -17.94 -23.34 -40.40
C ASP A 422 -18.93 -22.25 -40.83
N LYS A 423 -19.24 -21.30 -39.94
CA LYS A 423 -19.97 -20.06 -40.30
C LYS A 423 -19.27 -19.31 -41.44
N ARG A 424 -17.95 -19.11 -41.35
CA ARG A 424 -17.17 -18.46 -42.43
C ARG A 424 -17.23 -19.25 -43.73
N GLN A 425 -17.07 -20.58 -43.69
CA GLN A 425 -17.16 -21.42 -44.90
C GLN A 425 -18.55 -21.35 -45.55
N GLN A 426 -19.62 -21.27 -44.75
CA GLN A 426 -20.98 -21.05 -45.26
C GLN A 426 -21.11 -19.71 -45.99
N PHE A 427 -20.62 -18.60 -45.40
CA PHE A 427 -20.60 -17.29 -46.06
C PHE A 427 -19.78 -17.29 -47.35
N VAL A 428 -18.58 -17.88 -47.36
CA VAL A 428 -17.72 -17.98 -48.55
C VAL A 428 -18.38 -18.78 -49.67
N ARG A 429 -19.07 -19.89 -49.34
CA ARG A 429 -19.80 -20.70 -50.32
C ARG A 429 -20.98 -19.92 -50.94
N ILE A 430 -21.75 -19.22 -50.12
CA ILE A 430 -22.87 -18.37 -50.60
C ILE A 430 -22.33 -17.25 -51.52
N ALA A 431 -21.26 -16.56 -51.11
CA ALA A 431 -20.62 -15.54 -51.94
C ALA A 431 -20.07 -16.11 -53.27
N ALA A 432 -19.45 -17.30 -53.24
CA ALA A 432 -18.87 -17.94 -54.42
C ALA A 432 -19.89 -18.49 -55.43
N THR A 433 -21.17 -18.65 -55.03
CA THR A 433 -22.26 -18.98 -55.96
C THR A 433 -22.76 -17.78 -56.79
N ALA A 434 -22.30 -16.57 -56.47
CA ALA A 434 -22.35 -15.41 -57.38
C ALA A 434 -20.97 -15.22 -58.05
N LYS A 435 -20.91 -15.24 -59.38
CA LYS A 435 -19.64 -15.20 -60.15
C LYS A 435 -19.85 -14.62 -61.56
N PRO A 436 -18.78 -14.21 -62.28
CA PRO A 436 -17.44 -13.80 -61.81
C PRO A 436 -16.84 -12.57 -62.56
N SER A 437 -15.68 -12.09 -62.12
CA SER A 437 -14.54 -11.90 -63.03
C SER A 437 -13.21 -12.02 -62.28
N ALA A 438 -12.23 -12.71 -62.87
CA ALA A 438 -10.91 -12.91 -62.28
C ALA A 438 -9.97 -11.73 -62.59
N ASN A 439 -8.92 -11.59 -61.77
CA ASN A 439 -7.60 -11.19 -62.26
C ASN A 439 -6.53 -11.78 -61.33
N GLU A 440 -5.52 -12.41 -61.92
CA GLU A 440 -4.37 -12.99 -61.23
C GLU A 440 -3.38 -11.89 -60.85
N VAL A 441 -2.65 -12.07 -59.74
CA VAL A 441 -1.51 -11.22 -59.38
C VAL A 441 -0.29 -12.11 -59.21
N ASN A 442 0.75 -11.84 -60.00
CA ASN A 442 2.01 -12.56 -59.96
C ASN A 442 2.66 -12.54 -58.57
N HIS A 443 3.09 -13.70 -58.08
CA HIS A 443 4.07 -13.77 -57.00
C HIS A 443 5.47 -13.56 -57.58
N GLY A 444 6.07 -12.42 -57.24
CA GLY A 444 7.47 -12.12 -57.54
C GLY A 444 8.39 -12.98 -56.68
N ASP A 445 9.26 -13.72 -57.34
CA ASP A 445 10.29 -14.56 -56.72
C ASP A 445 11.29 -13.72 -55.92
N SER A 446 11.72 -14.21 -54.76
CA SER A 446 12.82 -13.62 -54.01
C SER A 446 13.63 -14.70 -53.31
N SER A 447 14.84 -14.93 -53.81
CA SER A 447 15.81 -15.86 -53.24
C SER A 447 16.16 -15.48 -51.79
N MET A 448 15.78 -16.32 -50.83
CA MET A 448 16.22 -16.23 -49.44
C MET A 448 17.00 -17.48 -49.05
N SER A 449 18.28 -17.53 -49.45
CA SER A 449 19.25 -18.36 -48.73
C SER A 449 19.60 -17.70 -47.39
N ASP A 450 19.95 -18.53 -46.40
CA ASP A 450 20.54 -18.13 -45.11
C ASP A 450 19.62 -17.48 -44.06
N ILE A 451 18.43 -18.06 -43.85
CA ILE A 451 17.65 -17.86 -42.60
C ILE A 451 17.44 -19.22 -41.90
N LYS A 452 17.70 -19.27 -40.58
CA LYS A 452 17.42 -20.44 -39.73
C LYS A 452 15.90 -20.70 -39.67
N PRO A 453 15.43 -21.95 -39.73
CA PRO A 453 14.00 -22.29 -39.86
C PRO A 453 13.10 -21.71 -38.76
N ASP A 454 13.64 -21.44 -37.56
CA ASP A 454 12.86 -21.03 -36.38
C ASP A 454 12.59 -19.51 -36.29
N VAL A 455 13.15 -18.70 -37.20
CA VAL A 455 13.17 -17.23 -37.11
C VAL A 455 12.46 -16.59 -38.29
N LEU A 456 11.32 -15.95 -38.01
CA LEU A 456 10.43 -15.39 -39.02
C LEU A 456 10.55 -13.87 -39.12
N PRO A 457 10.88 -13.28 -40.29
CA PRO A 457 10.85 -11.84 -40.45
C PRO A 457 9.41 -11.29 -40.46
N ALA A 458 9.21 -10.15 -39.78
CA ALA A 458 8.05 -9.27 -39.89
C ALA A 458 8.50 -7.81 -40.15
N SER A 459 7.62 -7.01 -40.76
CA SER A 459 7.84 -5.57 -40.94
C SER A 459 7.35 -4.77 -39.73
N ILE A 460 8.05 -3.69 -39.39
CA ILE A 460 7.59 -2.72 -38.39
C ILE A 460 6.55 -1.81 -39.04
N GLU A 461 5.38 -1.68 -38.41
CA GLU A 461 4.41 -0.66 -38.76
C GLU A 461 4.61 0.57 -37.87
N MET A 462 5.20 1.62 -38.46
CA MET A 462 5.48 2.92 -37.83
C MET A 462 4.34 3.93 -38.02
N SER A 463 3.25 3.54 -38.67
CA SER A 463 2.02 4.32 -38.74
C SER A 463 1.31 4.33 -37.39
N LEU A 464 0.91 5.53 -36.97
CA LEU A 464 0.14 5.77 -35.76
C LEU A 464 -1.33 5.90 -36.14
N GLY A 465 -2.24 5.58 -35.22
CA GLY A 465 -3.65 5.86 -35.42
C GLY A 465 -3.96 7.35 -35.34
N THR A 466 -5.13 7.74 -35.86
CA THR A 466 -5.54 9.15 -35.97
C THR A 466 -5.69 9.86 -34.63
N GLY A 467 -6.01 9.14 -33.55
CA GLY A 467 -6.07 9.64 -32.19
C GLY A 467 -4.67 9.97 -31.69
N PHE A 468 -3.78 8.97 -31.70
CA PHE A 468 -2.42 9.12 -31.19
C PHE A 468 -1.54 10.06 -32.04
N ASP A 469 -1.63 10.07 -33.38
CA ASP A 469 -0.82 10.99 -34.21
C ASP A 469 -1.11 12.48 -33.94
N ARG A 470 -2.32 12.84 -33.48
CA ARG A 470 -2.68 14.22 -33.07
C ARG A 470 -2.03 14.66 -31.75
N VAL A 471 -1.59 13.73 -30.93
CA VAL A 471 -0.96 14.00 -29.62
C VAL A 471 0.52 13.64 -29.60
N PHE A 472 0.96 12.75 -30.49
CA PHE A 472 2.29 12.14 -30.56
C PHE A 472 3.43 13.15 -30.38
N ASP A 473 3.51 14.20 -31.21
CA ASP A 473 4.63 15.15 -31.15
C ASP A 473 4.67 15.91 -29.79
N ARG A 474 3.50 16.20 -29.18
CA ARG A 474 3.39 16.86 -27.86
C ARG A 474 3.80 15.92 -26.72
N VAL A 475 3.33 14.67 -26.76
CA VAL A 475 3.67 13.62 -25.77
C VAL A 475 5.15 13.26 -25.86
N ALA A 476 5.71 13.16 -27.07
CA ALA A 476 7.13 12.91 -27.32
C ALA A 476 8.01 14.04 -26.74
N VAL A 477 7.67 15.31 -26.95
CA VAL A 477 8.43 16.41 -26.35
C VAL A 477 8.29 16.42 -24.82
N LYS A 478 7.07 16.24 -24.27
CA LYS A 478 6.89 16.15 -22.82
C LYS A 478 7.69 15.00 -22.19
N SER A 479 7.82 13.85 -22.87
CA SER A 479 8.64 12.75 -22.36
C SER A 479 10.11 13.13 -22.16
N VAL A 480 10.69 13.90 -23.10
CA VAL A 480 12.07 14.41 -22.98
C VAL A 480 12.18 15.53 -21.93
N VAL A 481 11.15 16.37 -21.78
CA VAL A 481 11.13 17.37 -20.69
C VAL A 481 11.12 16.68 -19.32
N ILE A 482 10.32 15.63 -19.13
CA ILE A 482 10.29 14.84 -17.88
C ILE A 482 11.66 14.19 -17.61
N GLU A 483 12.28 13.57 -18.62
CA GLU A 483 13.64 13.00 -18.50
C GLU A 483 14.67 14.05 -18.09
N LEU A 484 14.61 15.25 -18.68
CA LEU A 484 15.50 16.36 -18.36
C LEU A 484 15.28 16.91 -16.95
N GLN A 485 14.03 17.08 -16.51
CA GLN A 485 13.68 17.52 -15.16
C GLN A 485 14.13 16.49 -14.10
N GLN A 486 13.94 15.19 -14.36
CA GLN A 486 14.44 14.11 -13.51
C GLN A 486 15.96 14.11 -13.43
N THR A 487 16.64 14.29 -14.56
CA THR A 487 18.11 14.42 -14.63
C THR A 487 18.59 15.64 -13.86
N GLN A 488 17.91 16.78 -13.98
CA GLN A 488 18.20 18.00 -13.23
C GLN A 488 18.05 17.78 -11.71
N ALA A 489 16.92 17.23 -11.26
CA ALA A 489 16.69 16.94 -9.85
C ALA A 489 17.72 15.94 -9.29
N GLN A 490 18.15 14.95 -10.08
CA GLN A 490 19.24 14.04 -9.68
C GLN A 490 20.59 14.75 -9.57
N LEU A 491 20.91 15.67 -10.50
CA LEU A 491 22.13 16.49 -10.44
C LEU A 491 22.11 17.42 -9.23
N GLU A 492 20.96 18.01 -8.90
CA GLU A 492 20.77 18.90 -7.75
C GLU A 492 20.88 18.15 -6.41
N ARG A 493 20.26 16.96 -6.29
CA ARG A 493 20.49 16.07 -5.12
C ARG A 493 21.95 15.66 -4.99
N THR A 494 22.59 15.31 -6.11
CA THR A 494 24.03 14.97 -6.13
C THR A 494 24.89 16.15 -5.71
N GLN A 495 24.55 17.37 -6.14
CA GLN A 495 25.23 18.60 -5.76
C GLN A 495 25.05 18.92 -4.27
N ALA A 496 23.82 18.83 -3.74
CA ALA A 496 23.54 19.03 -2.32
C ALA A 496 24.29 18.02 -1.44
N GLN A 497 24.34 16.74 -1.83
CA GLN A 497 25.12 15.72 -1.14
C GLN A 497 26.64 16.00 -1.21
N LEU A 498 27.12 16.53 -2.34
CA LEU A 498 28.51 16.94 -2.53
C LEU A 498 28.88 18.12 -1.62
N GLU A 499 27.99 19.10 -1.48
CA GLU A 499 28.13 20.29 -0.64
C GLU A 499 28.04 19.93 0.86
N GLN A 500 27.14 19.03 1.25
CA GLN A 500 27.10 18.45 2.59
C GLN A 500 28.39 17.69 2.93
N THR A 501 28.87 16.85 2.00
CA THR A 501 30.15 16.12 2.16
C THR A 501 31.32 17.09 2.27
N GLN A 502 31.32 18.18 1.50
CA GLN A 502 32.32 19.23 1.58
C GLN A 502 32.28 19.94 2.94
N ALA A 503 31.10 20.33 3.44
CA ALA A 503 30.95 20.96 4.76
C ALA A 503 31.42 20.03 5.89
N GLN A 504 31.12 18.73 5.83
CA GLN A 504 31.62 17.75 6.79
C GLN A 504 33.15 17.61 6.73
N LEU A 505 33.76 17.62 5.53
CA LEU A 505 35.22 17.59 5.37
C LEU A 505 35.89 18.88 5.87
N GLU A 506 35.28 20.04 5.62
CA GLU A 506 35.77 21.35 6.10
C GLU A 506 35.66 21.45 7.63
N GLN A 507 34.56 20.99 8.22
CA GLN A 507 34.40 20.88 9.68
C GLN A 507 35.43 19.90 10.27
N THR A 508 35.59 18.71 9.69
CA THR A 508 36.62 17.74 10.13
C THR A 508 38.03 18.34 10.03
N GLN A 509 38.31 19.17 9.03
CA GLN A 509 39.57 19.87 8.88
C GLN A 509 39.74 20.97 9.94
N ALA A 510 38.66 21.66 10.33
CA ALA A 510 38.66 22.66 11.40
C ALA A 510 38.85 22.01 12.78
N ASP A 511 38.12 20.93 13.06
CA ASP A 511 38.23 20.14 14.29
C ASP A 511 39.64 19.54 14.45
N SER A 512 40.23 19.05 13.35
CA SER A 512 41.62 18.57 13.34
C SER A 512 42.62 19.69 13.66
N GLN A 513 42.44 20.90 13.14
CA GLN A 513 43.28 22.06 13.44
C GLN A 513 43.08 22.55 14.88
N TYR A 514 41.84 22.56 15.39
CA TYR A 514 41.53 22.91 16.77
C TYR A 514 42.13 21.90 17.77
N ALA A 515 42.01 20.60 17.49
CA ALA A 515 42.66 19.55 18.26
C ALA A 515 44.19 19.70 18.24
N GLN A 516 44.78 20.11 17.11
CA GLN A 516 46.22 20.39 17.02
C GLN A 516 46.66 21.57 17.90
N ALA A 517 45.88 22.66 17.90
CA ALA A 517 46.13 23.82 18.75
C ALA A 517 46.02 23.47 20.24
N LYS A 518 44.93 22.80 20.64
CA LYS A 518 44.64 22.43 22.03
C LYS A 518 45.65 21.41 22.59
N LEU A 519 46.10 20.46 21.77
CA LEU A 519 47.20 19.55 22.12
C LEU A 519 48.50 20.33 22.36
N GLY A 520 48.78 21.35 21.54
CA GLY A 520 49.89 22.28 21.72
C GLY A 520 49.84 23.05 23.05
N GLU A 521 48.67 23.61 23.39
CA GLU A 521 48.45 24.32 24.67
C GLU A 521 48.63 23.41 25.89
N GLN A 522 48.04 22.21 25.87
CA GLN A 522 48.17 21.23 26.95
C GLN A 522 49.62 20.76 27.15
N LEU A 523 50.37 20.59 26.06
CA LEU A 523 51.81 20.29 26.12
C LEU A 523 52.63 21.46 26.67
N GLN A 524 52.29 22.71 26.32
CA GLN A 524 52.96 23.89 26.84
C GLN A 524 52.70 24.08 28.35
N GLN A 525 51.48 23.82 28.81
CA GLN A 525 51.13 23.77 30.23
C GLN A 525 51.90 22.64 30.95
N ALA A 526 51.97 21.43 30.38
CA ALA A 526 52.74 20.33 30.95
C ALA A 526 54.25 20.64 31.04
N GLN A 527 54.83 21.33 30.05
CA GLN A 527 56.22 21.79 30.09
C GLN A 527 56.46 22.87 31.15
N GLN A 528 55.51 23.78 31.36
CA GLN A 528 55.54 24.75 32.47
C GLN A 528 55.42 24.07 33.84
N SER A 529 54.52 23.08 33.99
CA SER A 529 54.44 22.27 35.21
C SER A 529 55.72 21.45 35.45
N SER A 530 56.34 20.91 34.40
CA SER A 530 57.63 20.21 34.48
C SER A 530 58.76 21.13 34.94
N THR A 531 58.87 22.35 34.40
CA THR A 531 59.90 23.31 34.83
C THR A 531 59.64 23.85 36.24
N THR A 532 58.38 23.87 36.69
CA THR A 532 58.03 24.17 38.08
C THR A 532 58.44 23.02 39.01
N LEU A 533 58.20 21.77 38.61
CA LEU A 533 58.66 20.56 39.32
C LEU A 533 60.19 20.42 39.36
N GLU A 534 60.92 20.90 38.34
CA GLU A 534 62.39 20.96 38.35
C GLU A 534 62.94 21.94 39.40
N ALA A 535 62.16 22.93 39.85
CA ALA A 535 62.58 23.85 40.92
C ALA A 535 62.46 23.24 42.33
N ASP A 536 61.48 22.37 42.56
CA ASP A 536 61.20 21.79 43.89
C ASP A 536 62.00 20.50 44.19
N LEU A 537 62.57 19.83 43.18
CA LEU A 537 63.14 18.48 43.34
C LEU A 537 64.67 18.40 43.48
N VAL A 538 65.24 19.13 44.45
CA VAL A 538 66.70 19.16 44.73
C VAL A 538 67.21 17.93 45.53
N ARG A 539 66.44 16.83 45.68
CA ARG A 539 66.85 15.68 46.52
C ARG A 539 66.76 14.25 45.95
N GLU A 540 66.22 13.98 44.75
CA GLU A 540 66.28 12.62 44.17
C GLU A 540 66.69 12.58 42.69
N GLN A 541 67.98 12.30 42.44
CA GLN A 541 68.57 12.23 41.10
C GLN A 541 67.99 11.09 40.21
N HIS A 542 67.40 10.05 40.79
CA HIS A 542 66.80 8.93 40.04
C HIS A 542 65.39 9.22 39.51
N LEU A 543 64.64 10.16 40.10
CA LEU A 543 63.32 10.54 39.58
C LEU A 543 63.45 11.41 38.32
N VAL A 544 64.39 12.36 38.35
CA VAL A 544 64.69 13.27 37.23
C VAL A 544 65.11 12.51 35.97
N HIS A 545 65.88 11.43 36.08
CA HIS A 545 66.31 10.64 34.91
C HIS A 545 65.12 9.92 34.25
N ARG A 546 64.23 9.29 35.03
CA ARG A 546 63.03 8.64 34.49
C ARG A 546 62.06 9.63 33.86
N LEU A 547 61.90 10.81 34.47
CA LEU A 547 61.09 11.89 33.90
C LEU A 547 61.67 12.40 32.57
N LYS A 548 63.00 12.51 32.43
CA LYS A 548 63.64 12.89 31.15
C LYS A 548 63.47 11.86 30.04
N GLU A 549 63.56 10.56 30.35
CA GLU A 549 63.26 9.49 29.39
C GLU A 549 61.77 9.50 28.97
N GLN A 550 60.86 9.70 29.93
CA GLN A 550 59.44 9.87 29.63
C GLN A 550 59.19 11.11 28.76
N LEU A 551 59.81 12.25 29.06
CA LEU A 551 59.68 13.49 28.27
C LEU A 551 60.16 13.29 26.83
N GLN A 552 61.31 12.65 26.62
CA GLN A 552 61.80 12.31 25.28
C GLN A 552 60.85 11.37 24.53
N SER A 553 60.26 10.38 25.22
CA SER A 553 59.26 9.50 24.60
C SER A 553 58.01 10.28 24.15
N VAL A 554 57.57 11.27 24.94
CA VAL A 554 56.44 12.16 24.62
C VAL A 554 56.78 13.09 23.46
N GLU A 555 58.01 13.61 23.35
CA GLU A 555 58.43 14.45 22.22
C GLU A 555 58.50 13.67 20.89
N VAL A 556 58.93 12.41 20.91
CA VAL A 556 58.89 11.52 19.73
C VAL A 556 57.46 11.25 19.31
N VAL A 557 56.56 10.95 20.26
CA VAL A 557 55.12 10.78 20.02
C VAL A 557 54.49 12.07 19.46
N ARG A 558 54.82 13.24 20.02
CA ARG A 558 54.39 14.58 19.55
C ARG A 558 54.82 14.85 18.10
N SER A 559 56.07 14.55 17.75
CA SER A 559 56.59 14.74 16.38
C SER A 559 55.86 13.84 15.39
N ARG A 560 55.57 12.60 15.78
CA ARG A 560 54.80 11.65 14.98
C ARG A 560 53.35 12.10 14.78
N LEU A 561 52.62 12.43 15.85
CA LEU A 561 51.23 12.90 15.78
C LEU A 561 51.08 14.17 14.93
N ASN A 562 52.00 15.14 15.07
CA ASN A 562 51.98 16.34 14.24
C ASN A 562 52.19 16.05 12.74
N ASN A 563 53.07 15.10 12.39
CA ASN A 563 53.26 14.68 11.01
C ASN A 563 52.04 13.92 10.47
N GLU A 564 51.43 13.03 11.26
CA GLU A 564 50.23 12.29 10.90
C GLU A 564 49.03 13.24 10.68
N MET A 565 48.79 14.20 11.59
CA MET A 565 47.76 15.24 11.43
C MET A 565 48.04 16.21 10.29
N TYR A 566 49.30 16.54 10.00
CA TYR A 566 49.66 17.33 8.82
C TYR A 566 49.33 16.59 7.52
N GLN A 567 49.60 15.27 7.44
CA GLN A 567 49.23 14.45 6.30
C GLN A 567 47.71 14.34 6.13
N VAL A 568 46.95 14.16 7.21
CA VAL A 568 45.47 14.18 7.18
C VAL A 568 44.95 15.53 6.66
N ASN A 569 45.47 16.66 7.15
CA ASN A 569 45.07 17.99 6.68
C ASN A 569 45.40 18.22 5.19
N GLN A 570 46.54 17.73 4.69
CA GLN A 570 46.87 17.79 3.27
C GLN A 570 45.94 16.91 2.41
N TYR A 571 45.57 15.72 2.91
CA TYR A 571 44.61 14.84 2.23
C TYR A 571 43.21 15.48 2.14
N LEU A 572 42.68 16.03 3.24
CA LEU A 572 41.38 16.71 3.28
C LEU A 572 41.33 17.87 2.28
N ARG A 573 42.35 18.73 2.27
CA ARG A 573 42.48 19.83 1.28
C ARG A 573 42.47 19.34 -0.17
N HIS A 574 43.08 18.18 -0.44
CA HIS A 574 43.06 17.59 -1.78
C HIS A 574 41.67 17.10 -2.17
N GLN A 575 40.94 16.43 -1.27
CA GLN A 575 39.56 15.99 -1.51
C GLN A 575 38.62 17.16 -1.76
N ILE A 576 38.65 18.20 -0.90
CA ILE A 576 37.85 19.43 -1.05
C ILE A 576 38.11 20.07 -2.44
N LYS A 577 39.36 20.08 -2.92
CA LYS A 577 39.70 20.60 -4.25
C LYS A 577 39.10 19.76 -5.39
N GLN A 578 39.06 18.43 -5.26
CA GLN A 578 38.42 17.55 -6.26
C GLN A 578 36.89 17.74 -6.28
N LEU A 579 36.25 17.81 -5.11
CA LEU A 579 34.81 18.08 -4.95
C LEU A 579 34.44 19.42 -5.61
N ASN A 580 35.21 20.47 -5.36
CA ASN A 580 35.03 21.78 -6.00
C ASN A 580 35.10 21.72 -7.55
N GLN A 581 35.99 20.88 -8.11
CA GLN A 581 36.07 20.69 -9.56
C GLN A 581 34.88 19.89 -10.11
N ALA A 582 34.40 18.89 -9.37
CA ALA A 582 33.19 18.15 -9.71
C ALA A 582 31.94 19.05 -9.66
N ASN A 583 31.77 19.85 -8.60
CA ASN A 583 30.64 20.78 -8.45
C ASN A 583 30.58 21.75 -9.65
N ARG A 584 31.70 22.42 -9.99
CA ARG A 584 31.78 23.31 -11.16
C ARG A 584 31.40 22.65 -12.48
N LYS A 585 31.60 21.33 -12.63
CA LYS A 585 31.17 20.57 -13.80
C LYS A 585 29.66 20.32 -13.77
N LEU A 586 29.12 19.90 -12.62
CA LEU A 586 27.68 19.74 -12.39
C LEU A 586 26.92 21.04 -12.63
N THR A 587 27.37 22.18 -12.07
CA THR A 587 26.74 23.49 -12.26
C THR A 587 26.66 23.89 -13.75
N ARG A 588 27.67 23.55 -14.56
CA ARG A 588 27.68 23.80 -16.01
C ARG A 588 26.69 22.91 -16.74
N GLN A 589 26.59 21.63 -16.37
CA GLN A 589 25.62 20.70 -16.94
C GLN A 589 24.19 21.09 -16.56
N ASN A 590 23.93 21.46 -15.30
CA ASN A 590 22.62 21.92 -14.86
C ASN A 590 22.18 23.17 -15.64
N LYS A 591 23.03 24.22 -15.71
CA LYS A 591 22.75 25.42 -16.53
C LYS A 591 22.52 25.14 -18.02
N GLN A 592 23.05 24.05 -18.57
CA GLN A 592 22.77 23.63 -19.95
C GLN A 592 21.42 22.92 -20.07
N ILE A 593 21.05 22.12 -19.07
CA ILE A 593 19.75 21.44 -18.98
C ILE A 593 18.64 22.46 -18.77
N SER A 594 18.72 23.37 -17.79
CA SER A 594 17.65 24.34 -17.52
C SER A 594 17.35 25.24 -18.74
N ARG A 595 18.39 25.63 -19.50
CA ARG A 595 18.22 26.35 -20.79
C ARG A 595 17.50 25.50 -21.85
N SER A 596 17.77 24.20 -21.89
CA SER A 596 17.16 23.29 -22.86
C SER A 596 15.69 22.99 -22.50
N VAL A 597 15.40 22.82 -21.20
CA VAL A 597 14.04 22.69 -20.66
C VAL A 597 13.21 23.94 -20.97
N HIS A 598 13.70 25.13 -20.61
CA HIS A 598 13.02 26.39 -20.86
C HIS A 598 12.74 26.64 -22.34
N GLN A 599 13.70 26.33 -23.23
CA GLN A 599 13.49 26.42 -24.68
C GLN A 599 12.41 25.43 -25.16
N LEU A 600 12.43 24.18 -24.69
CA LEU A 600 11.44 23.16 -25.05
C LEU A 600 10.03 23.55 -24.59
N GLU A 601 9.89 24.06 -23.37
CA GLU A 601 8.61 24.49 -22.79
C GLU A 601 8.03 25.72 -23.52
N GLN A 602 8.87 26.71 -23.83
CA GLN A 602 8.47 27.87 -24.64
C GLN A 602 8.03 27.48 -26.05
N GLU A 603 8.73 26.55 -26.71
CA GLU A 603 8.33 26.08 -28.04
C GLU A 603 7.04 25.24 -27.99
N VAL A 604 6.81 24.44 -26.93
CA VAL A 604 5.54 23.71 -26.70
C VAL A 604 4.36 24.65 -26.49
N ALA A 605 4.53 25.76 -25.75
CA ALA A 605 3.48 26.74 -25.52
C ALA A 605 3.06 27.49 -26.82
N ASN A 606 3.96 27.57 -27.81
CA ASN A 606 3.75 28.29 -29.06
C ASN A 606 3.29 27.40 -30.25
N LEU A 607 2.81 26.18 -30.00
CA LEU A 607 2.49 25.19 -31.04
C LEU A 607 1.20 25.46 -31.85
N SER A 608 1.29 26.46 -32.72
CA SER A 608 0.47 26.59 -33.94
C SER A 608 1.27 26.27 -35.23
N THR A 609 2.55 25.90 -35.11
CA THR A 609 3.49 25.83 -36.25
C THR A 609 4.12 24.45 -36.48
N GLY A 610 3.73 23.81 -37.58
CA GLY A 610 4.50 22.85 -38.40
C GLY A 610 5.31 21.70 -37.74
N LYS A 611 4.89 20.44 -37.99
CA LYS A 611 5.59 19.18 -37.63
C LYS A 611 7.10 19.11 -37.94
N ALA A 612 7.64 19.96 -38.81
CA ALA A 612 9.06 19.98 -39.18
C ALA A 612 9.97 20.64 -38.11
N ALA A 613 9.51 21.72 -37.46
CA ALA A 613 10.32 22.46 -36.48
C ALA A 613 10.58 21.62 -35.22
N LEU A 614 9.51 21.06 -34.65
CA LEU A 614 9.54 20.11 -33.53
C LEU A 614 10.53 18.94 -33.74
N ARG A 615 10.51 18.32 -34.92
CA ARG A 615 11.41 17.20 -35.27
C ARG A 615 12.87 17.63 -35.27
N GLN A 616 13.18 18.82 -35.77
CA GLN A 616 14.54 19.36 -35.80
C GLN A 616 15.02 19.75 -34.39
N LEU A 617 14.13 20.31 -33.57
CA LEU A 617 14.40 20.64 -32.17
C LEU A 617 14.73 19.38 -31.36
N PHE A 618 13.87 18.36 -31.39
CA PHE A 618 14.06 17.09 -30.68
C PHE A 618 15.37 16.39 -31.09
N LYS A 619 15.66 16.30 -32.39
CA LYS A 619 16.94 15.78 -32.91
C LYS A 619 18.13 16.58 -32.40
N THR A 620 17.99 17.90 -32.24
CA THR A 620 19.05 18.77 -31.70
C THR A 620 19.25 18.55 -30.21
N SER A 621 18.18 18.43 -29.42
CA SER A 621 18.24 18.18 -27.97
C SER A 621 18.87 16.82 -27.65
N LEU A 622 18.41 15.72 -28.27
CA LEU A 622 19.01 14.39 -28.06
C LEU A 622 20.51 14.34 -28.41
N ARG A 623 20.91 15.03 -29.49
CA ARG A 623 22.33 15.14 -29.89
C ARG A 623 23.15 15.95 -28.89
N LYS A 624 22.64 17.09 -28.40
CA LYS A 624 23.32 17.94 -27.40
C LYS A 624 23.52 17.23 -26.06
N LEU A 625 22.66 16.27 -25.71
CA LEU A 625 22.69 15.51 -24.47
C LEU A 625 23.56 14.23 -24.53
N LYS A 626 24.07 13.86 -25.71
CA LYS A 626 24.63 12.51 -26.00
C LYS A 626 23.66 11.35 -25.73
N LEU A 627 22.37 11.64 -25.55
CA LEU A 627 21.32 10.63 -25.35
C LEU A 627 21.19 9.68 -26.54
N TYR A 628 21.59 10.13 -27.73
CA TYR A 628 21.70 9.30 -28.93
C TYR A 628 22.52 8.01 -28.66
N ASP A 629 23.68 8.11 -28.01
CA ASP A 629 24.51 6.94 -27.68
C ASP A 629 23.89 6.08 -26.57
N PHE A 630 23.22 6.68 -25.58
CA PHE A 630 22.60 5.96 -24.47
C PHE A 630 21.38 5.12 -24.90
N VAL A 631 20.58 5.65 -25.84
CA VAL A 631 19.49 4.93 -26.48
C VAL A 631 20.04 3.85 -27.42
N TYR A 632 21.00 4.18 -28.30
CA TYR A 632 21.50 3.22 -29.30
C TYR A 632 22.39 2.10 -28.74
N GLN A 633 23.19 2.33 -27.69
CA GLN A 633 24.03 1.28 -27.08
C GLN A 633 23.23 0.19 -26.34
N ARG A 634 21.91 0.35 -26.19
CA ARG A 634 20.99 -0.66 -25.64
C ARG A 634 20.12 -1.36 -26.68
N HIS A 635 20.20 -1.02 -27.97
CA HIS A 635 19.29 -1.55 -29.00
C HIS A 635 19.34 -3.08 -29.19
N ASP A 636 20.43 -3.75 -28.82
CA ASP A 636 20.55 -5.22 -28.89
C ASP A 636 19.90 -5.97 -27.71
N ARG A 637 19.28 -5.25 -26.76
CA ARG A 637 18.47 -5.85 -25.71
C ARG A 637 17.18 -5.06 -25.56
N PHE A 638 16.09 -5.63 -26.06
CA PHE A 638 14.72 -5.19 -25.76
C PHE A 638 14.11 -5.87 -24.50
N VAL A 639 14.93 -6.66 -23.80
CA VAL A 639 14.72 -7.19 -22.44
C VAL A 639 14.55 -6.10 -21.33
N PRO A 640 15.02 -4.85 -21.46
CA PRO A 640 14.90 -3.83 -20.41
C PRO A 640 13.47 -3.45 -20.02
N VAL A 641 12.44 -3.65 -20.84
CA VAL A 641 11.06 -3.35 -20.40
C VAL A 641 10.68 -4.25 -19.21
N TYR A 642 11.00 -5.54 -19.27
CA TYR A 642 10.82 -6.45 -18.13
C TYR A 642 11.71 -6.06 -16.92
N ASN A 643 12.97 -5.68 -17.15
CA ASN A 643 13.86 -5.28 -16.04
C ASN A 643 13.50 -3.90 -15.43
N LEU A 644 12.94 -2.97 -16.20
CA LEU A 644 12.45 -1.66 -15.72
C LEU A 644 11.12 -1.77 -14.98
N LEU A 645 10.34 -2.82 -15.24
CA LEU A 645 9.07 -3.10 -14.56
C LEU A 645 9.23 -3.98 -13.32
N PHE A 646 10.28 -4.82 -13.25
CA PHE A 646 10.39 -5.89 -12.24
C PHE A 646 11.79 -6.06 -11.61
N ARG A 647 12.78 -5.17 -11.86
CA ARG A 647 14.08 -5.24 -11.19
C ARG A 647 14.67 -3.88 -10.83
N ASP A 648 14.43 -3.48 -9.59
CA ASP A 648 15.35 -2.56 -8.92
C ASP A 648 16.59 -3.32 -8.42
N ARG A 649 17.67 -3.21 -9.21
CA ARG A 649 19.06 -3.64 -8.95
C ARG A 649 19.40 -5.14 -9.01
N TRP A 650 20.68 -5.36 -9.29
CA TRP A 650 21.45 -6.62 -9.27
C TRP A 650 21.18 -7.68 -10.36
N THR A 651 22.23 -7.94 -11.14
CA THR A 651 22.40 -9.20 -11.89
C THR A 651 23.59 -9.99 -11.30
N PRO A 652 23.69 -11.31 -11.52
CA PRO A 652 24.87 -12.08 -11.09
C PRO A 652 26.20 -11.54 -11.63
N ALA A 653 26.20 -10.92 -12.82
CA ALA A 653 27.36 -10.24 -13.40
C ALA A 653 27.86 -9.07 -12.52
N THR A 654 26.94 -8.37 -11.85
CA THR A 654 27.25 -7.27 -10.93
C THR A 654 27.94 -7.75 -9.64
N ILE A 655 27.68 -9.00 -9.22
CA ILE A 655 28.35 -9.63 -8.06
C ILE A 655 29.76 -10.12 -8.42
N SER A 656 29.97 -10.56 -9.67
CA SER A 656 31.30 -10.98 -10.15
C SER A 656 32.27 -9.81 -10.31
N GLN A 657 31.81 -8.66 -10.84
CA GLN A 657 32.68 -7.48 -11.02
C GLN A 657 33.06 -6.77 -9.72
N ALA A 658 32.30 -6.95 -8.63
CA ALA A 658 32.65 -6.42 -7.30
C ALA A 658 33.75 -7.22 -6.58
N LYS A 659 34.21 -8.35 -7.13
CA LYS A 659 35.30 -9.19 -6.56
C LYS A 659 36.63 -9.10 -7.32
N ALA A 660 36.73 -8.28 -8.36
CA ALA A 660 37.84 -8.30 -9.32
C ALA A 660 38.83 -7.11 -9.24
N THR A 661 38.83 -6.34 -8.14
CA THR A 661 39.69 -5.13 -8.02
C THR A 661 40.40 -4.98 -6.67
N GLN A 662 40.92 -6.08 -6.11
CA GLN A 662 41.99 -6.05 -5.11
C GLN A 662 43.06 -7.13 -5.35
N VAL A 663 43.98 -6.87 -6.29
CA VAL A 663 45.31 -7.49 -6.30
C VAL A 663 46.35 -6.47 -6.80
N VAL A 664 47.11 -5.86 -5.88
CA VAL A 664 48.57 -5.61 -6.00
C VAL A 664 49.18 -5.53 -4.59
N THR A 665 49.58 -6.68 -4.05
CA THR A 665 50.76 -6.82 -3.16
C THR A 665 52.05 -6.54 -3.98
N PRO A 666 53.24 -6.17 -3.41
CA PRO A 666 53.82 -6.84 -2.22
C PRO A 666 54.82 -6.06 -1.32
N ALA A 667 54.97 -6.52 -0.06
CA ALA A 667 56.24 -6.47 0.69
C ALA A 667 56.32 -7.47 1.87
N LYS A 668 57.04 -8.58 1.65
CA LYS A 668 58.11 -9.18 2.49
C LYS A 668 58.01 -9.21 4.03
N GLN A 669 57.89 -10.40 4.61
CA GLN A 669 58.92 -11.17 5.39
C GLN A 669 58.26 -12.44 6.00
N GLN A 670 58.79 -13.66 5.76
CA GLN A 670 59.66 -14.48 6.65
C GLN A 670 59.08 -14.70 8.07
N ASN A 671 59.01 -15.91 8.66
CA ASN A 671 59.34 -17.29 8.26
C ASN A 671 58.51 -18.30 9.14
N PRO A 672 58.58 -19.65 8.94
CA PRO A 672 57.60 -20.61 9.50
C PRO A 672 58.14 -21.56 10.60
N GLN A 673 57.36 -22.61 10.93
CA GLN A 673 57.63 -23.78 11.82
C GLN A 673 57.42 -23.49 13.33
N HIS A 674 56.95 -24.39 14.21
CA HIS A 674 56.58 -25.82 14.17
C HIS A 674 55.18 -26.02 14.86
N THR A 675 54.51 -27.19 15.07
CA THR A 675 54.76 -28.64 14.83
C THR A 675 53.41 -29.42 14.71
N ARG A 676 53.46 -30.74 14.46
CA ARG A 676 52.49 -31.80 14.83
C ARG A 676 53.19 -32.73 15.88
N PRO A 677 52.58 -33.69 16.62
CA PRO A 677 51.51 -34.59 16.14
C PRO A 677 50.48 -35.21 17.16
N THR A 678 49.42 -35.82 16.59
CA THR A 678 48.70 -37.08 16.99
C THR A 678 48.25 -37.39 18.43
N GLN A 679 46.96 -37.71 18.61
CA GLN A 679 46.35 -39.04 18.94
C GLN A 679 44.87 -38.81 19.34
N THR A 680 43.85 -39.30 18.61
CA THR A 680 43.21 -40.65 18.56
C THR A 680 42.47 -41.13 19.83
N ALA A 681 41.28 -41.69 19.59
CA ALA A 681 40.37 -42.43 20.48
C ALA A 681 39.28 -41.64 21.24
N ALA A 682 38.07 -42.21 21.19
CA ALA A 682 36.84 -41.88 21.91
C ALA A 682 36.24 -43.21 22.43
N PRO A 683 35.03 -43.26 23.01
CA PRO A 683 34.36 -42.36 23.97
C PRO A 683 34.07 -43.09 25.31
N GLN A 684 33.74 -42.39 26.41
CA GLN A 684 32.98 -43.02 27.51
C GLN A 684 32.32 -42.03 28.51
N THR A 685 31.05 -42.32 28.83
CA THR A 685 30.31 -42.18 30.11
C THR A 685 30.59 -41.02 31.08
N VAL A 686 29.50 -40.36 31.52
CA VAL A 686 29.44 -39.61 32.79
C VAL A 686 28.26 -40.13 33.62
N GLU A 687 28.50 -40.43 34.90
CA GLU A 687 27.52 -40.95 35.85
C GLU A 687 26.73 -39.84 36.58
N THR A 688 25.60 -40.27 37.14
CA THR A 688 24.70 -39.56 38.06
C THR A 688 25.30 -39.22 39.43
N LYS A 689 24.81 -38.15 40.07
CA LYS A 689 24.61 -38.11 41.53
C LYS A 689 23.66 -36.98 41.99
N GLU A 690 22.72 -37.32 42.87
CA GLU A 690 21.94 -36.39 43.70
C GLU A 690 22.76 -35.91 44.92
N PRO A 691 22.24 -34.99 45.77
CA PRO A 691 21.41 -35.45 46.91
C PRO A 691 20.23 -34.55 47.37
N SER A 692 19.13 -35.21 47.74
CA SER A 692 18.11 -34.94 48.79
C SER A 692 17.97 -33.59 49.53
N ALA A 693 16.76 -33.02 49.42
CA ALA A 693 15.75 -32.64 50.45
C ALA A 693 16.11 -32.12 51.87
N ILE A 694 15.40 -31.05 52.31
CA ILE A 694 14.92 -30.80 53.70
C ILE A 694 13.51 -30.12 53.66
N ASP A 695 12.60 -30.65 54.49
CA ASP A 695 11.32 -30.19 55.10
C ASP A 695 10.52 -28.94 54.64
N MET A 696 9.19 -29.10 54.62
CA MET A 696 8.28 -28.56 55.68
C MET A 696 6.97 -29.37 55.80
N GLU A 697 6.62 -29.78 57.02
CA GLU A 697 5.29 -30.28 57.44
C GLU A 697 4.43 -29.08 57.94
N SER A 698 3.18 -28.87 57.48
CA SER A 698 1.89 -29.34 58.08
C SER A 698 1.29 -28.39 59.15
N PRO A 699 -0.03 -28.33 59.44
CA PRO A 699 -1.25 -28.45 58.61
C PRO A 699 -2.31 -27.32 58.86
N GLU A 700 -3.56 -27.55 58.43
CA GLU A 700 -4.84 -26.95 58.92
C GLU A 700 -5.20 -25.48 58.56
N ILE A 701 -6.25 -25.32 57.73
CA ILE A 701 -7.58 -24.78 58.13
C ILE A 701 -8.56 -24.90 56.95
N GLU A 702 -9.61 -25.70 57.12
CA GLU A 702 -10.89 -25.53 56.40
C GLU A 702 -11.82 -24.62 57.21
N ALA A 703 -12.78 -23.99 56.52
CA ALA A 703 -13.95 -23.26 57.03
C ALA A 703 -13.75 -21.86 57.68
N LEU A 704 -14.17 -20.84 56.91
CA LEU A 704 -15.17 -19.78 57.22
C LEU A 704 -15.10 -18.79 56.03
N VAL A 705 -16.13 -18.49 55.22
CA VAL A 705 -17.58 -18.44 55.43
C VAL A 705 -17.96 -17.75 56.75
N VAL A 706 -17.77 -16.43 56.81
CA VAL A 706 -18.84 -15.47 57.12
C VAL A 706 -18.48 -14.11 56.52
N ALA A 707 -19.19 -13.72 55.46
CA ALA A 707 -19.58 -12.33 55.24
C ALA A 707 -21.10 -12.30 55.06
N ARG A 708 -21.81 -12.52 56.17
CA ARG A 708 -23.18 -12.01 56.30
C ARG A 708 -23.09 -10.47 56.37
N GLY A 709 -23.92 -9.71 55.67
CA GLY A 709 -24.84 -10.18 54.65
C GLY A 709 -25.55 -9.06 53.91
N VAL A 710 -25.81 -9.33 52.62
CA VAL A 710 -27.08 -9.03 51.99
C VAL A 710 -27.56 -10.38 51.46
N GLY A 711 -28.68 -10.88 51.98
CA GLY A 711 -29.22 -12.16 51.54
C GLY A 711 -29.85 -12.00 50.17
N ILE A 712 -29.23 -12.58 49.14
CA ILE A 712 -29.93 -12.93 47.91
C ILE A 712 -30.09 -14.45 47.93
N GLU A 713 -31.22 -14.91 48.48
CA GLU A 713 -31.73 -16.23 48.14
C GLU A 713 -32.04 -16.21 46.64
N VAL A 714 -31.21 -16.85 45.81
CA VAL A 714 -31.62 -17.17 44.44
C VAL A 714 -32.67 -18.27 44.56
N ASN A 715 -33.92 -17.82 44.67
CA ASN A 715 -35.08 -18.68 44.83
C ASN A 715 -35.15 -19.62 43.62
N SER A 716 -35.03 -20.94 43.86
CA SER A 716 -34.88 -21.92 42.79
C SER A 716 -36.12 -22.05 41.89
N SER A 717 -37.22 -21.39 42.24
CA SER A 717 -38.39 -21.15 41.39
C SER A 717 -38.12 -20.21 40.21
N ASN A 718 -37.19 -19.26 40.32
CA ASN A 718 -37.04 -18.17 39.34
C ASN A 718 -35.92 -18.41 38.31
N ALA A 719 -35.07 -19.42 38.51
CA ALA A 719 -34.01 -19.75 37.55
C ALA A 719 -34.57 -20.15 36.16
N SER A 720 -35.76 -20.78 36.13
CA SER A 720 -36.45 -21.13 34.88
C SER A 720 -36.99 -19.88 34.17
N THR A 721 -37.64 -18.94 34.86
CA THR A 721 -38.15 -17.71 34.26
C THR A 721 -37.04 -16.78 33.76
N HIS A 722 -35.88 -16.74 34.40
CA HIS A 722 -34.70 -16.08 33.83
C HIS A 722 -34.24 -16.77 32.55
N LEU A 723 -34.07 -18.10 32.55
CA LEU A 723 -33.68 -18.86 31.36
C LEU A 723 -34.68 -18.69 30.21
N ASP A 724 -35.99 -18.70 30.49
CA ASP A 724 -37.05 -18.51 29.50
C ASP A 724 -37.03 -17.09 28.91
N PHE A 725 -36.83 -16.04 29.72
CA PHE A 725 -36.67 -14.67 29.23
C PHE A 725 -35.41 -14.47 28.39
N PHE A 726 -34.27 -15.02 28.85
CA PHE A 726 -33.05 -14.98 28.05
C PHE A 726 -33.13 -15.91 26.83
N SER A 727 -34.02 -16.91 26.79
CA SER A 727 -34.36 -17.64 25.57
C SER A 727 -35.28 -16.85 24.62
N ASN A 728 -36.09 -15.92 25.13
CA ASN A 728 -36.85 -15.00 24.25
C ASN A 728 -35.97 -13.92 23.61
N LEU A 729 -34.75 -13.70 24.12
CA LEU A 729 -33.71 -12.95 23.42
C LEU A 729 -33.11 -13.74 22.23
N THR A 730 -33.19 -15.08 22.18
CA THR A 730 -32.25 -15.91 21.39
C THR A 730 -32.67 -16.28 19.96
N VAL A 731 -33.72 -15.71 19.38
CA VAL A 731 -34.01 -15.99 17.95
C VAL A 731 -32.97 -15.32 17.04
N ASP A 732 -32.61 -14.05 17.29
CA ASP A 732 -31.85 -13.23 16.31
C ASP A 732 -30.56 -12.56 16.83
N THR A 733 -30.18 -12.67 18.12
CA THR A 733 -29.04 -11.91 18.69
C THR A 733 -27.71 -12.69 18.65
N HIS A 734 -26.75 -12.32 17.81
CA HIS A 734 -25.48 -13.05 17.64
C HIS A 734 -24.24 -12.39 18.29
N ARG A 735 -24.21 -11.06 18.40
CA ARG A 735 -23.05 -10.27 18.86
C ARG A 735 -23.45 -9.38 20.04
N ILE A 736 -22.78 -9.57 21.18
CA ILE A 736 -23.12 -8.93 22.45
C ILE A 736 -21.89 -8.17 22.99
N LEU A 737 -22.07 -6.89 23.32
CA LEU A 737 -21.09 -6.09 24.07
C LEU A 737 -21.59 -5.92 25.51
N CYS A 738 -20.76 -6.23 26.50
CA CYS A 738 -21.08 -6.05 27.92
C CYS A 738 -20.13 -5.03 28.55
N ILE A 739 -20.67 -3.89 28.97
CA ILE A 739 -19.90 -2.84 29.65
C ILE A 739 -20.02 -3.03 31.16
N ASN A 740 -18.87 -3.15 31.85
CA ASN A 740 -18.76 -3.33 33.31
C ASN A 740 -19.68 -4.46 33.88
N PRO A 741 -19.62 -5.70 33.36
CA PRO A 741 -20.51 -6.78 33.80
C PRO A 741 -20.23 -7.24 35.24
N PRO A 742 -21.25 -7.32 36.13
CA PRO A 742 -21.06 -7.80 37.49
C PRO A 742 -20.85 -9.32 37.52
N PRO A 743 -20.18 -9.89 38.56
CA PRO A 743 -19.96 -11.34 38.68
C PRO A 743 -21.24 -12.18 38.68
N SER A 744 -22.38 -11.60 39.11
CA SER A 744 -23.71 -12.23 39.07
C SER A 744 -24.21 -12.52 37.65
N LEU A 745 -23.67 -11.85 36.62
CA LEU A 745 -24.02 -12.08 35.22
C LEU A 745 -23.38 -13.36 34.65
N LEU A 746 -22.37 -13.94 35.32
CA LEU A 746 -21.59 -15.07 34.79
C LEU A 746 -22.46 -16.27 34.31
N PRO A 747 -23.48 -16.76 35.06
CA PRO A 747 -24.25 -17.92 34.60
C PRO A 747 -25.01 -17.65 33.30
N LEU A 748 -25.48 -16.41 33.11
CA LEU A 748 -26.12 -15.97 31.87
C LEU A 748 -25.11 -15.93 30.71
N LEU A 749 -23.96 -15.30 30.92
CA LEU A 749 -22.91 -15.24 29.89
C LEU A 749 -22.46 -16.66 29.49
N GLN A 750 -22.38 -17.60 30.44
CA GLN A 750 -22.06 -19.00 30.16
C GLN A 750 -23.14 -19.70 29.33
N SER A 751 -24.42 -19.47 29.65
CA SER A 751 -25.55 -20.02 28.88
C SER A 751 -25.60 -19.46 27.46
N LEU A 752 -25.32 -18.17 27.26
CA LEU A 752 -25.27 -17.54 25.95
C LEU A 752 -24.04 -17.98 25.13
N ALA A 753 -22.86 -18.11 25.75
CA ALA A 753 -21.65 -18.61 25.08
C ALA A 753 -21.79 -20.07 24.63
N GLN A 754 -22.53 -20.90 25.38
CA GLN A 754 -22.87 -22.28 24.97
C GLN A 754 -23.77 -22.36 23.73
N GLN A 755 -24.38 -21.24 23.31
CA GLN A 755 -25.16 -21.11 22.07
C GLN A 755 -24.35 -20.44 20.95
N GLU A 756 -23.02 -20.51 21.00
CA GLU A 756 -22.08 -19.96 19.99
C GLU A 756 -22.23 -18.44 19.75
N ARG A 757 -22.71 -17.68 20.74
CA ARG A 757 -22.83 -16.22 20.67
C ARG A 757 -21.48 -15.53 20.90
N HIS A 758 -21.22 -14.45 20.16
CA HIS A 758 -19.97 -13.69 20.26
C HIS A 758 -20.09 -12.58 21.32
N ILE A 759 -19.45 -12.78 22.47
CA ILE A 759 -19.59 -11.90 23.66
C ILE A 759 -18.26 -11.22 23.97
N ILE A 760 -18.22 -9.88 23.92
CA ILE A 760 -17.09 -9.06 24.38
C ILE A 760 -17.48 -8.37 25.69
N CYS A 761 -16.65 -8.50 26.73
CA CYS A 761 -16.80 -7.76 27.99
C CYS A 761 -15.72 -6.69 28.12
N VAL A 762 -16.10 -5.41 28.29
CA VAL A 762 -15.18 -4.28 28.55
C VAL A 762 -15.38 -3.71 29.96
N GLU A 763 -14.46 -2.85 30.43
CA GLU A 763 -14.48 -2.29 31.80
C GLU A 763 -14.48 -3.36 32.91
N CYS A 764 -13.98 -4.55 32.60
CA CYS A 764 -14.17 -5.72 33.45
C CYS A 764 -13.13 -5.81 34.57
N LYS A 765 -13.48 -5.34 35.77
CA LYS A 765 -12.63 -5.45 36.99
C LYS A 765 -12.24 -6.90 37.34
N THR A 766 -13.05 -7.88 36.96
CA THR A 766 -12.79 -9.33 37.12
C THR A 766 -12.27 -9.99 35.84
N SER A 767 -11.68 -9.24 34.91
CA SER A 767 -11.27 -9.71 33.57
C SER A 767 -10.39 -10.96 33.57
N GLN A 768 -9.42 -11.08 34.48
CA GLN A 768 -8.60 -12.29 34.61
C GLN A 768 -9.44 -13.53 34.98
N TRP A 769 -10.44 -13.36 35.85
CA TRP A 769 -11.35 -14.42 36.27
C TRP A 769 -12.33 -14.81 35.15
N LEU A 770 -12.89 -13.84 34.41
CA LEU A 770 -13.72 -14.11 33.23
C LEU A 770 -12.93 -14.79 32.09
N LYS A 771 -11.68 -14.38 31.82
CA LYS A 771 -10.78 -15.09 30.90
C LYS A 771 -10.55 -16.55 31.35
N GLY A 772 -10.34 -16.77 32.64
CA GLY A 772 -10.26 -18.10 33.25
C GLY A 772 -11.57 -18.92 33.18
N LYS A 773 -12.67 -18.35 32.68
CA LYS A 773 -13.95 -19.00 32.39
C LYS A 773 -14.31 -19.03 30.90
N GLY A 774 -13.40 -18.64 30.01
CA GLY A 774 -13.56 -18.74 28.55
C GLY A 774 -14.11 -17.49 27.85
N PHE A 775 -14.23 -16.35 28.54
CA PHE A 775 -14.77 -15.12 27.94
C PHE A 775 -13.68 -14.19 27.39
N GLU A 776 -13.99 -13.48 26.29
CA GLU A 776 -13.23 -12.32 25.86
C GLU A 776 -13.53 -11.13 26.79
N ALA A 777 -12.76 -11.03 27.88
CA ALA A 777 -12.88 -9.96 28.87
C ALA A 777 -11.69 -9.00 28.82
N ILE A 778 -11.97 -7.71 28.71
CA ILE A 778 -11.01 -6.64 28.49
C ILE A 778 -10.93 -5.80 29.76
N ALA A 779 -9.71 -5.69 30.29
CA ALA A 779 -9.39 -5.03 31.57
C ALA A 779 -9.26 -3.50 31.42
N THR A 780 -9.78 -2.95 30.34
CA THR A 780 -9.56 -1.58 29.88
C THR A 780 -10.91 -0.90 29.70
N GLU A 781 -10.92 0.42 29.89
CA GLU A 781 -12.09 1.27 29.71
C GLU A 781 -12.55 1.30 28.25
N LEU A 782 -13.87 1.45 28.01
CA LEU A 782 -14.45 1.50 26.67
C LEU A 782 -13.69 2.44 25.70
N PRO A 783 -13.38 3.71 26.06
CA PRO A 783 -12.67 4.61 25.14
C PRO A 783 -11.28 4.09 24.73
N GLN A 784 -10.53 3.49 25.66
CA GLN A 784 -9.21 2.94 25.37
C GLN A 784 -9.29 1.66 24.54
N TRP A 785 -10.32 0.84 24.72
CA TRP A 785 -10.59 -0.30 23.84
C TRP A 785 -10.97 0.14 22.42
N MET A 786 -11.77 1.20 22.28
CA MET A 786 -12.12 1.78 20.98
C MET A 786 -10.88 2.31 20.23
N ILE A 787 -9.98 3.03 20.93
CA ILE A 787 -8.68 3.45 20.37
C ILE A 787 -7.86 2.23 19.94
N ALA A 788 -7.66 1.26 20.83
CA ALA A 788 -6.87 0.07 20.55
C ALA A 788 -7.40 -0.78 19.37
N THR A 789 -8.67 -0.59 19.00
CA THR A 789 -9.33 -1.27 17.88
C THR A 789 -9.65 -0.35 16.70
N ASN A 790 -9.30 0.95 16.76
CA ASN A 790 -9.67 2.01 15.81
C ASN A 790 -11.18 2.04 15.46
N ARG A 791 -12.06 1.73 16.42
CA ARG A 791 -13.53 1.68 16.20
C ARG A 791 -14.18 3.04 16.37
N SER A 792 -14.79 3.55 15.29
CA SER A 792 -15.66 4.75 15.29
C SER A 792 -17.15 4.43 15.47
N SER A 793 -17.55 3.16 15.37
CA SER A 793 -18.92 2.69 15.46
C SER A 793 -18.98 1.42 16.33
N LEU A 794 -20.17 1.12 16.87
CA LEU A 794 -20.50 -0.09 17.64
C LEU A 794 -21.75 -0.80 17.06
N ARG A 795 -22.13 -0.46 15.82
CA ARG A 795 -23.28 -1.02 15.09
C ARG A 795 -23.20 -2.53 14.86
N GLU A 796 -22.02 -3.11 14.99
CA GLU A 796 -21.77 -4.54 14.88
C GLU A 796 -22.26 -5.38 16.07
N PHE A 797 -22.85 -4.74 17.09
CA PHE A 797 -23.42 -5.42 18.26
C PHE A 797 -24.95 -5.36 18.22
N ASP A 798 -25.57 -6.54 18.11
CA ASP A 798 -27.03 -6.71 18.12
C ASP A 798 -27.62 -6.45 19.51
N THR A 799 -26.80 -6.55 20.56
CA THR A 799 -27.20 -6.31 21.95
C THR A 799 -26.08 -5.68 22.76
N LEU A 800 -26.44 -4.64 23.52
CA LEU A 800 -25.56 -3.95 24.46
C LEU A 800 -26.06 -4.18 25.89
N TYR A 801 -25.24 -4.81 26.72
CA TYR A 801 -25.47 -4.93 28.16
C TYR A 801 -24.83 -3.74 28.90
N LEU A 802 -25.63 -3.09 29.73
CA LEU A 802 -25.25 -1.92 30.53
C LEU A 802 -25.51 -2.20 32.02
N ASN A 803 -24.47 -2.10 32.84
CA ASN A 803 -24.64 -2.07 34.29
C ASN A 803 -25.06 -0.66 34.77
N GLN A 804 -25.81 -0.55 35.87
CA GLN A 804 -26.20 0.75 36.43
C GLN A 804 -25.02 1.58 36.96
N ASP A 805 -23.91 0.92 37.29
CA ASP A 805 -22.67 1.58 37.75
C ASP A 805 -21.73 2.01 36.59
N ILE A 806 -22.27 2.28 35.40
CA ILE A 806 -21.48 2.78 34.26
C ILE A 806 -21.23 4.29 34.41
N PRO A 807 -20.00 4.79 34.21
CA PRO A 807 -19.69 6.21 34.26
C PRO A 807 -20.46 7.03 33.22
N ALA A 808 -20.79 8.29 33.53
CA ALA A 808 -21.58 9.16 32.65
C ALA A 808 -20.84 9.46 31.33
N GLU A 809 -19.52 9.63 31.41
CA GLU A 809 -18.59 9.76 30.30
C GLU A 809 -18.64 8.55 29.34
N THR A 810 -18.77 7.33 29.87
CA THR A 810 -18.93 6.10 29.06
C THR A 810 -20.30 6.08 28.37
N LEU A 811 -21.37 6.57 29.00
CA LEU A 811 -22.69 6.70 28.38
C LEU A 811 -22.72 7.76 27.27
N ILE A 812 -22.02 8.89 27.45
CA ILE A 812 -21.91 9.95 26.44
C ILE A 812 -21.18 9.43 25.19
N LEU A 813 -20.16 8.59 25.36
CA LEU A 813 -19.42 7.99 24.24
C LEU A 813 -20.27 7.08 23.33
N LEU A 814 -21.41 6.57 23.79
CA LEU A 814 -22.32 5.74 22.98
C LEU A 814 -23.19 6.55 22.01
N LYS A 815 -23.25 7.88 22.15
CA LYS A 815 -24.05 8.76 21.28
C LYS A 815 -23.56 8.70 19.83
N GLY A 816 -24.49 8.46 18.90
CA GLY A 816 -24.22 8.30 17.47
C GLY A 816 -23.39 7.05 17.09
N ARG A 817 -23.44 5.95 17.84
CA ARG A 817 -22.60 4.75 17.57
C ARG A 817 -23.33 3.41 17.45
N LEU A 818 -24.60 3.30 17.84
CA LEU A 818 -25.35 2.03 17.84
C LEU A 818 -26.20 1.85 16.58
N SER A 819 -26.65 0.62 16.30
CA SER A 819 -27.68 0.40 15.28
C SER A 819 -29.05 0.80 15.84
N ALA A 820 -29.98 1.22 14.99
CA ALA A 820 -31.38 1.36 15.42
C ALA A 820 -32.00 0.04 15.91
N GLU A 821 -31.41 -1.08 15.50
CA GLU A 821 -31.81 -2.45 15.85
C GLU A 821 -31.05 -3.02 17.07
N THR A 822 -30.07 -2.27 17.63
CA THR A 822 -29.31 -2.72 18.81
C THR A 822 -30.20 -2.74 20.06
N LYS A 823 -30.42 -3.92 20.64
CA LYS A 823 -31.20 -4.09 21.87
C LYS A 823 -30.39 -3.66 23.08
N LEU A 824 -30.98 -2.93 24.03
CA LEU A 824 -30.31 -2.54 25.28
C LEU A 824 -30.82 -3.38 26.45
N LEU A 825 -29.90 -4.06 27.14
CA LEU A 825 -30.17 -4.85 28.35
C LEU A 825 -29.54 -4.15 29.56
N VAL A 826 -30.35 -3.60 30.45
CA VAL A 826 -29.91 -2.81 31.62
C VAL A 826 -30.19 -3.58 32.90
N SER A 827 -29.25 -3.59 33.86
CA SER A 827 -29.53 -4.12 35.20
C SER A 827 -30.50 -3.21 35.99
N ASN A 828 -31.23 -3.80 36.94
CA ASN A 828 -32.02 -3.11 37.96
C ASN A 828 -31.50 -3.52 39.34
N ASN A 829 -30.82 -2.63 40.06
CA ASN A 829 -30.50 -2.82 41.46
C ASN A 829 -31.09 -1.65 42.26
N GLU A 830 -32.15 -1.88 43.03
CA GLU A 830 -32.88 -0.83 43.77
C GLU A 830 -32.07 -0.17 44.92
N ALA A 831 -30.78 -0.50 45.05
CA ALA A 831 -29.93 -0.13 46.17
C ALA A 831 -28.81 0.88 45.83
N ALA A 832 -28.69 1.37 44.59
CA ALA A 832 -27.57 2.22 44.16
C ALA A 832 -27.98 3.52 43.42
N ALA A 833 -27.51 4.65 43.97
CA ALA A 833 -27.37 6.00 43.38
C ALA A 833 -28.61 6.70 42.75
N PRO A 834 -29.03 7.88 43.27
CA PRO A 834 -30.07 8.71 42.64
C PRO A 834 -29.72 9.29 41.26
N ASN A 835 -28.44 9.38 40.90
CA ASN A 835 -27.99 10.18 39.74
C ASN A 835 -28.18 9.49 38.37
N SER A 836 -28.55 8.21 38.33
CA SER A 836 -28.84 7.48 37.08
C SER A 836 -30.32 7.54 36.67
N SER A 837 -31.21 8.08 37.53
CA SER A 837 -32.65 8.05 37.30
C SER A 837 -33.15 9.02 36.23
N GLU A 838 -32.48 10.17 36.03
CA GLU A 838 -32.82 11.09 34.94
C GLU A 838 -32.57 10.44 33.57
N PHE A 839 -31.40 9.83 33.39
CA PHE A 839 -30.97 9.28 32.09
C PHE A 839 -31.87 8.14 31.60
N LEU A 840 -32.30 7.24 32.51
CA LEU A 840 -33.20 6.14 32.19
C LEU A 840 -34.66 6.57 31.99
N SER A 841 -35.03 7.81 32.37
CA SER A 841 -36.41 8.31 32.22
C SER A 841 -36.77 8.67 30.78
N GLU A 842 -35.77 8.94 29.93
CA GLU A 842 -35.96 9.28 28.51
C GLU A 842 -36.17 8.05 27.60
N TRP A 843 -35.91 6.83 28.10
CA TRP A 843 -35.75 5.62 27.28
C TRP A 843 -37.08 4.94 26.87
N GLY A 844 -38.21 5.62 27.03
CA GLY A 844 -39.54 5.11 26.66
C GLY A 844 -40.06 4.00 27.56
N THR A 845 -41.13 3.33 27.09
CA THR A 845 -41.78 2.23 27.81
C THR A 845 -41.01 0.92 27.63
N THR A 846 -40.71 0.24 28.73
CA THR A 846 -40.07 -1.10 28.70
C THR A 846 -41.07 -2.14 28.20
N ASP A 847 -40.75 -2.85 27.12
CA ASP A 847 -41.61 -3.92 26.58
C ASP A 847 -41.64 -5.18 27.46
N SER A 848 -40.61 -5.38 28.29
CA SER A 848 -40.55 -6.48 29.25
C SER A 848 -39.58 -6.21 30.40
N SER A 849 -39.90 -6.74 31.57
CA SER A 849 -39.07 -6.66 32.78
C SER A 849 -39.06 -8.00 33.51
N ILE A 850 -37.91 -8.40 34.01
CA ILE A 850 -37.72 -9.52 34.95
C ILE A 850 -36.94 -9.01 36.15
N GLU A 851 -37.03 -9.68 37.31
CA GLU A 851 -36.25 -9.35 38.50
C GLU A 851 -34.79 -9.04 38.13
N GLY A 852 -34.33 -7.83 38.45
CA GLY A 852 -32.95 -7.43 38.17
C GLY A 852 -32.60 -6.96 36.75
N PHE A 853 -33.51 -6.96 35.74
CA PHE A 853 -33.18 -6.49 34.37
C PHE A 853 -34.34 -5.81 33.61
N ARG A 854 -34.00 -4.88 32.70
CA ARG A 854 -34.89 -4.27 31.68
C ARG A 854 -34.34 -4.49 30.28
N LEU A 855 -35.21 -4.81 29.32
CA LEU A 855 -34.88 -4.91 27.91
C LEU A 855 -35.59 -3.80 27.12
N TYR A 856 -34.83 -3.07 26.31
CA TYR A 856 -35.32 -2.09 25.34
C TYR A 856 -35.00 -2.59 23.92
N GLN A 857 -35.98 -2.57 23.02
CA GLN A 857 -35.84 -3.15 21.67
C GLN A 857 -35.02 -2.29 20.69
N SER A 858 -34.78 -1.02 21.04
CA SER A 858 -34.00 -0.06 20.26
C SER A 858 -33.32 0.94 21.21
N PRO A 859 -32.19 1.56 20.84
CA PRO A 859 -31.55 2.55 21.68
C PRO A 859 -32.23 3.94 21.53
N PRO A 860 -31.91 4.91 22.41
CA PRO A 860 -32.30 6.31 22.23
C PRO A 860 -31.92 6.87 20.84
N LYS A 861 -32.70 7.83 20.31
CA LYS A 861 -32.48 8.33 18.94
C LYS A 861 -31.12 8.99 18.73
N ASP A 862 -30.61 9.66 19.75
CA ASP A 862 -29.29 10.30 19.74
C ASP A 862 -28.14 9.29 19.92
N TRP A 863 -28.43 8.03 20.26
CA TRP A 863 -27.48 6.92 20.33
C TRP A 863 -27.30 6.18 19.01
N ILE A 864 -28.26 6.30 18.10
CA ILE A 864 -28.24 5.68 16.78
C ILE A 864 -27.17 6.36 15.92
N ASP A 865 -26.20 5.58 15.43
CA ASP A 865 -25.27 6.01 14.39
C ASP A 865 -26.07 6.37 13.13
N PRO A 866 -25.99 7.61 12.62
CA PRO A 866 -26.83 8.06 11.51
C PRO A 866 -26.66 7.21 10.25
N PHE A 867 -25.54 6.50 10.10
CA PHE A 867 -25.26 5.64 8.95
C PHE A 867 -25.64 4.17 9.15
N TRP A 868 -26.46 3.84 10.15
CA TRP A 868 -26.73 2.43 10.51
C TRP A 868 -27.30 1.55 9.40
N GLN A 869 -28.03 2.13 8.44
CA GLN A 869 -28.56 1.42 7.27
C GLN A 869 -27.49 1.11 6.20
N VAL A 870 -26.33 1.76 6.27
CA VAL A 870 -25.17 1.48 5.42
C VAL A 870 -24.39 0.32 6.07
N PRO A 871 -24.19 -0.82 5.38
CA PRO A 871 -23.40 -1.92 5.92
C PRO A 871 -22.04 -1.45 6.41
N LEU A 872 -21.59 -1.97 7.55
CA LEU A 872 -20.21 -1.79 8.03
C LEU A 872 -19.25 -2.46 7.04
N ALA A 873 -18.80 -1.70 6.05
CA ALA A 873 -17.90 -2.22 5.03
C ALA A 873 -16.46 -2.13 5.54
N GLU A 874 -15.75 -3.26 5.56
CA GLU A 874 -14.42 -3.36 6.20
C GLU A 874 -13.30 -2.62 5.44
N ASN A 875 -13.61 -1.88 4.37
CA ASN A 875 -12.66 -1.08 3.57
C ASN A 875 -12.56 0.41 3.96
N HIS A 876 -13.06 0.87 5.12
CA HIS A 876 -12.89 2.27 5.57
C HIS A 876 -11.40 2.71 5.64
N HIS A 877 -10.47 1.76 5.68
CA HIS A 877 -9.02 2.00 5.70
C HIS A 877 -8.36 2.12 4.31
N ARG A 878 -9.14 2.07 3.21
CA ARG A 878 -8.60 2.15 1.84
C ARG A 878 -8.87 3.47 1.16
N TRP A 879 -7.84 3.96 0.47
CA TRP A 879 -7.87 5.22 -0.25
C TRP A 879 -7.72 5.02 -1.78
N PRO A 880 -8.60 5.61 -2.61
CA PRO A 880 -9.87 6.24 -2.25
C PRO A 880 -10.91 5.19 -1.80
N TRP A 881 -11.82 5.56 -0.91
CA TRP A 881 -12.93 4.67 -0.56
C TRP A 881 -13.93 4.58 -1.73
N ASN A 882 -14.12 3.37 -2.26
CA ASN A 882 -14.97 3.10 -3.42
C ASN A 882 -16.35 2.58 -3.00
N TYR A 883 -17.10 3.41 -2.28
CA TYR A 883 -18.48 3.11 -1.88
C TYR A 883 -19.50 3.89 -2.71
N PRO A 884 -20.73 3.37 -2.89
CA PRO A 884 -21.85 4.23 -3.22
C PRO A 884 -21.97 5.32 -2.13
N ALA A 885 -22.27 6.56 -2.52
CA ALA A 885 -22.41 7.65 -1.57
C ALA A 885 -23.40 7.24 -0.46
N PRO A 886 -23.04 7.40 0.84
CA PRO A 886 -23.92 6.98 1.93
C PRO A 886 -25.25 7.73 1.83
N THR A 887 -26.35 7.08 2.24
CA THR A 887 -27.65 7.76 2.30
C THR A 887 -27.59 8.74 3.48
N VAL A 888 -27.27 10.00 3.19
CA VAL A 888 -27.06 11.03 4.21
C VAL A 888 -28.39 11.34 4.91
N PRO A 889 -28.49 11.18 6.24
CA PRO A 889 -29.71 11.54 6.96
C PRO A 889 -29.93 13.05 6.97
N ALA A 890 -31.20 13.47 6.97
CA ALA A 890 -31.58 14.87 6.86
C ALA A 890 -31.16 15.74 8.07
N THR A 891 -30.92 15.13 9.23
CA THR A 891 -30.61 15.79 10.50
C THR A 891 -29.55 15.01 11.28
N LEU A 892 -28.95 15.66 12.28
CA LEU A 892 -28.22 15.01 13.36
C LEU A 892 -29.10 13.97 14.10
N PRO A 893 -28.49 13.02 14.84
CA PRO A 893 -29.22 12.08 15.70
C PRO A 893 -30.15 12.75 16.74
N SER A 894 -29.79 13.96 17.20
CA SER A 894 -30.61 14.81 18.07
C SER A 894 -31.82 15.47 17.39
N GLY A 895 -31.97 15.32 16.06
CA GLY A 895 -33.00 15.97 15.25
C GLY A 895 -32.69 17.41 14.82
N LYS A 896 -31.53 17.98 15.21
CA LYS A 896 -31.09 19.31 14.75
C LYS A 896 -30.57 19.25 13.30
N PRO A 897 -30.62 20.37 12.54
CA PRO A 897 -29.94 20.46 11.24
C PRO A 897 -28.43 20.22 11.37
N TRP A 898 -27.79 19.68 10.33
CA TRP A 898 -26.34 19.54 10.28
C TRP A 898 -25.66 20.92 10.31
N PRO A 899 -24.74 21.20 11.25
CA PRO A 899 -24.03 22.48 11.32
C PRO A 899 -23.17 22.69 10.08
N LYS A 900 -22.96 23.95 9.68
CA LYS A 900 -22.06 24.23 8.55
C LYS A 900 -20.62 24.05 9.02
N ILE A 901 -19.85 23.24 8.29
CA ILE A 901 -18.43 23.06 8.54
C ILE A 901 -17.63 23.73 7.42
N SER A 902 -16.82 24.73 7.76
CA SER A 902 -15.83 25.29 6.84
C SER A 902 -14.51 24.56 6.97
N VAL A 903 -14.07 23.93 5.88
CA VAL A 903 -12.72 23.38 5.75
C VAL A 903 -11.91 24.30 4.85
N VAL A 904 -10.73 24.72 5.31
CA VAL A 904 -9.77 25.48 4.51
C VAL A 904 -8.60 24.58 4.14
N THR A 905 -8.27 24.46 2.85
CA THR A 905 -7.04 23.79 2.40
C THR A 905 -6.15 24.81 1.69
N VAL A 906 -4.87 24.83 2.06
CA VAL A 906 -3.86 25.71 1.44
C VAL A 906 -2.81 24.87 0.74
N SER A 907 -2.38 25.33 -0.44
CA SER A 907 -1.47 24.59 -1.32
C SER A 907 -0.43 25.51 -1.96
N LEU A 908 0.81 25.03 -2.06
CA LEU A 908 1.85 25.66 -2.87
C LEU A 908 2.81 24.58 -3.40
N ASN A 909 2.71 24.29 -4.69
CA ASN A 909 3.41 23.22 -5.41
C ASN A 909 3.20 21.82 -4.78
N GLN A 910 1.96 21.51 -4.39
CA GLN A 910 1.57 20.23 -3.75
C GLN A 910 0.70 19.36 -4.67
N GLY A 911 0.89 19.50 -5.98
CA GLY A 911 0.13 18.81 -7.02
C GLY A 911 0.28 17.29 -7.01
N HIS A 912 1.19 16.72 -6.21
CA HIS A 912 1.28 15.28 -6.00
C HIS A 912 0.24 14.75 -5.00
N TYR A 913 -0.21 15.59 -4.06
CA TYR A 913 -1.04 15.17 -2.93
C TYR A 913 -2.42 15.85 -2.88
N ILE A 914 -2.55 17.10 -3.33
CA ILE A 914 -3.77 17.93 -3.17
C ILE A 914 -5.06 17.28 -3.71
N GLU A 915 -4.97 16.44 -4.74
CA GLU A 915 -6.12 15.65 -5.22
C GLU A 915 -6.61 14.62 -4.19
N GLU A 916 -5.71 14.04 -3.40
CA GLU A 916 -6.10 13.15 -2.31
C GLU A 916 -6.83 13.92 -1.20
N THR A 917 -6.24 15.03 -0.76
CA THR A 917 -6.81 15.92 0.26
C THR A 917 -8.22 16.37 -0.13
N ILE A 918 -8.39 16.92 -1.34
CA ILE A 918 -9.69 17.42 -1.83
C ILE A 918 -10.74 16.32 -1.84
N ARG A 919 -10.39 15.15 -2.40
CA ARG A 919 -11.31 14.01 -2.44
C ARG A 919 -11.63 13.51 -1.03
N SER A 920 -10.72 13.61 -0.06
CA SER A 920 -10.97 13.14 1.31
C SER A 920 -11.99 13.99 2.06
N VAL A 921 -12.16 15.26 1.67
CA VAL A 921 -13.24 16.13 2.15
C VAL A 921 -14.52 15.86 1.37
N LEU A 922 -14.47 15.90 0.03
CA LEU A 922 -15.67 15.79 -0.83
C LEU A 922 -16.35 14.42 -0.79
N LEU A 923 -15.60 13.31 -0.79
CA LEU A 923 -16.16 11.95 -0.83
C LEU A 923 -16.87 11.51 0.46
N GLN A 924 -16.90 12.35 1.50
CA GLN A 924 -17.74 12.14 2.67
C GLN A 924 -19.21 12.49 2.39
N GLY A 925 -19.48 13.39 1.43
CA GLY A 925 -20.86 13.82 1.12
C GLY A 925 -21.53 14.61 2.24
N TYR A 926 -20.76 15.32 3.08
CA TYR A 926 -21.31 16.08 4.20
C TYR A 926 -22.28 17.18 3.72
N PRO A 927 -23.53 17.24 4.23
CA PRO A 927 -24.63 17.94 3.57
C PRO A 927 -24.59 19.47 3.70
N ASN A 928 -23.78 19.99 4.62
CA ASN A 928 -23.60 21.43 4.87
C ASN A 928 -22.10 21.79 4.89
N LEU A 929 -21.35 21.25 3.92
CA LEU A 929 -19.92 21.50 3.75
C LEU A 929 -19.71 22.84 3.04
N GLU A 930 -18.80 23.64 3.58
CA GLU A 930 -18.20 24.79 2.90
C GLU A 930 -16.71 24.50 2.70
N TYR A 931 -16.29 24.23 1.45
CA TYR A 931 -14.90 23.84 1.18
C TYR A 931 -14.16 24.93 0.39
N ILE A 932 -13.09 25.44 1.00
CA ILE A 932 -12.34 26.62 0.58
C ILE A 932 -10.91 26.19 0.28
N VAL A 933 -10.45 26.33 -0.96
CA VAL A 933 -9.08 25.98 -1.35
C VAL A 933 -8.33 27.21 -1.86
N LEU A 934 -7.19 27.49 -1.26
CA LEU A 934 -6.31 28.62 -1.60
C LEU A 934 -4.99 28.07 -2.10
N ASP A 935 -4.58 28.52 -3.27
CA ASP A 935 -3.34 28.14 -3.91
C ASP A 935 -2.42 29.36 -4.03
N GLY A 936 -1.21 29.28 -3.50
CA GLY A 936 -0.23 30.37 -3.44
C GLY A 936 0.42 30.75 -4.77
N GLY A 937 -0.28 30.52 -5.89
CA GLY A 937 0.26 30.67 -7.24
C GLY A 937 1.20 29.52 -7.62
N SER A 938 0.75 28.27 -7.45
CA SER A 938 1.56 27.09 -7.78
C SER A 938 2.00 27.08 -9.24
N THR A 939 3.23 26.60 -9.45
CA THR A 939 3.85 26.45 -10.78
C THR A 939 3.89 25.00 -11.27
N ASP A 940 3.39 24.06 -10.47
CA ASP A 940 3.23 22.65 -10.78
C ASP A 940 1.80 22.31 -11.27
N GLN A 941 1.42 21.03 -11.25
CA GLN A 941 0.09 20.56 -11.65
C GLN A 941 -1.06 20.93 -10.69
N THR A 942 -0.81 21.56 -9.53
CA THR A 942 -1.85 21.94 -8.55
C THR A 942 -3.01 22.68 -9.21
N SER A 943 -2.73 23.73 -9.98
CA SER A 943 -3.77 24.55 -10.64
C SER A 943 -4.69 23.71 -11.54
N ALA A 944 -4.12 22.78 -12.32
CA ALA A 944 -4.88 21.87 -13.19
C ALA A 944 -5.66 20.78 -12.44
N ILE A 945 -5.30 20.49 -11.18
CA ILE A 945 -6.10 19.66 -10.28
C ILE A 945 -7.28 20.48 -9.75
N LEU A 946 -7.01 21.67 -9.22
CA LEU A 946 -8.02 22.57 -8.67
C LEU A 946 -9.11 22.90 -9.69
N ASP A 947 -8.75 23.15 -10.95
CA ASP A 947 -9.73 23.42 -12.02
C ASP A 947 -10.69 22.24 -12.29
N ARG A 948 -10.30 20.99 -12.02
CA ARG A 948 -11.22 19.84 -12.12
C ARG A 948 -12.29 19.86 -11.03
N TYR A 949 -11.89 20.23 -9.80
CA TYR A 949 -12.77 20.24 -8.63
C TYR A 949 -13.46 21.59 -8.39
N ARG A 950 -13.09 22.66 -9.10
CA ARG A 950 -13.57 24.04 -8.93
C ARG A 950 -15.09 24.21 -8.83
N HIS A 951 -15.86 23.30 -9.42
CA HIS A 951 -17.33 23.29 -9.40
C HIS A 951 -17.95 22.60 -8.17
N GLU A 952 -17.14 21.85 -7.41
CA GLU A 952 -17.49 21.15 -6.16
C GLU A 952 -16.97 21.92 -4.92
N LEU A 953 -16.08 22.91 -5.12
CA LEU A 953 -15.52 23.78 -4.08
C LEU A 953 -16.38 25.05 -3.94
N THR A 954 -16.62 25.50 -2.71
CA THR A 954 -17.31 26.78 -2.45
C THR A 954 -16.46 27.95 -2.91
N TYR A 955 -15.16 27.89 -2.63
CA TYR A 955 -14.18 28.88 -3.06
C TYR A 955 -12.91 28.18 -3.52
N CYS A 956 -12.36 28.63 -4.65
CA CYS A 956 -11.09 28.16 -5.18
C CYS A 956 -10.31 29.36 -5.75
N ILE A 957 -9.34 29.84 -5.01
CA ILE A 957 -8.52 31.01 -5.36
C ILE A 957 -7.10 30.55 -5.61
N SER A 958 -6.49 31.00 -6.71
CA SER A 958 -5.08 30.75 -7.05
C SER A 958 -4.42 32.09 -7.33
N GLU A 959 -3.62 32.56 -6.39
CA GLU A 959 -2.89 33.83 -6.43
C GLU A 959 -1.66 33.77 -5.51
N PRO A 960 -0.59 34.53 -5.77
CA PRO A 960 0.54 34.61 -4.86
C PRO A 960 0.14 34.98 -3.42
N ASP A 961 0.73 34.30 -2.45
CA ASP A 961 0.60 34.58 -1.02
C ASP A 961 1.97 34.87 -0.37
N GLU A 962 1.93 35.35 0.87
CA GLU A 962 3.13 35.62 1.69
C GLU A 962 3.47 34.43 2.61
N GLY A 963 2.90 33.24 2.34
CA GLY A 963 3.08 32.02 3.09
C GLY A 963 1.77 31.42 3.63
N GLN A 964 1.92 30.26 4.26
CA GLN A 964 0.79 29.41 4.71
C GLN A 964 -0.17 30.13 5.68
N SER A 965 0.32 30.94 6.63
CA SER A 965 -0.54 31.75 7.52
C SER A 965 -1.38 32.76 6.74
N ASN A 966 -0.78 33.45 5.75
CA ASN A 966 -1.45 34.43 4.91
C ASN A 966 -2.57 33.77 4.08
N ALA A 967 -2.29 32.61 3.47
CA ALA A 967 -3.27 31.82 2.74
C ALA A 967 -4.42 31.32 3.64
N LEU A 968 -4.12 30.82 4.84
CA LEU A 968 -5.13 30.39 5.82
C LEU A 968 -5.98 31.57 6.28
N ASN A 969 -5.38 32.72 6.57
CA ASN A 969 -6.09 33.95 6.94
C ASN A 969 -7.00 34.46 5.81
N LYS A 970 -6.57 34.38 4.54
CA LYS A 970 -7.44 34.66 3.39
C LYS A 970 -8.63 33.69 3.35
N GLY A 971 -8.41 32.41 3.60
CA GLY A 971 -9.45 31.37 3.65
C GLY A 971 -10.47 31.57 4.76
N PHE A 972 -10.03 31.77 6.00
CA PHE A 972 -10.93 31.96 7.13
C PHE A 972 -11.72 33.28 7.08
N LYS A 973 -11.25 34.29 6.35
CA LYS A 973 -12.04 35.50 6.03
C LYS A 973 -13.23 35.23 5.09
N LEU A 974 -13.19 34.14 4.32
CA LEU A 974 -14.29 33.70 3.45
C LEU A 974 -15.21 32.66 4.14
N ALA A 975 -14.71 32.00 5.18
CA ALA A 975 -15.43 30.95 5.89
C ALA A 975 -16.68 31.48 6.61
N THR A 976 -17.83 30.84 6.40
CA THR A 976 -19.14 31.15 7.04
C THR A 976 -19.70 30.02 7.91
N GLY A 977 -18.95 28.93 8.11
CA GLY A 977 -19.32 27.78 8.93
C GLY A 977 -19.40 28.06 10.43
N ASP A 978 -20.23 27.29 11.12
CA ASP A 978 -20.36 27.28 12.59
C ASP A 978 -19.15 26.58 13.23
N ILE A 979 -18.63 25.56 12.54
CA ILE A 979 -17.42 24.80 12.86
C ILE A 979 -16.37 25.12 11.79
N LEU A 980 -15.12 25.28 12.23
CA LEU A 980 -13.96 25.63 11.42
C LEU A 980 -12.87 24.57 11.56
N ALA A 981 -12.20 24.28 10.45
CA ALA A 981 -10.94 23.54 10.42
C ALA A 981 -10.08 23.96 9.22
N TRP A 982 -8.78 23.64 9.27
CA TRP A 982 -7.97 23.56 8.05
C TRP A 982 -7.36 22.16 7.89
N LEU A 983 -7.02 21.81 6.65
CA LEU A 983 -6.41 20.54 6.29
C LEU A 983 -5.29 20.81 5.29
N ASN A 984 -4.07 20.40 5.62
CA ASN A 984 -2.90 20.60 4.75
C ASN A 984 -3.06 19.78 3.45
N SER A 985 -2.49 20.30 2.36
CA SER A 985 -2.61 19.73 1.01
C SER A 985 -1.93 18.37 0.79
N ASP A 986 -1.25 17.84 1.80
CA ASP A 986 -0.59 16.52 1.86
C ASP A 986 -1.28 15.52 2.82
N ASP A 987 -2.16 16.02 3.69
CA ASP A 987 -2.94 15.26 4.68
C ASP A 987 -4.33 14.87 4.13
N ARG A 988 -5.04 13.98 4.84
CA ARG A 988 -6.40 13.51 4.48
C ARG A 988 -7.30 13.38 5.70
N TYR A 989 -8.59 13.62 5.53
CA TYR A 989 -9.58 13.10 6.48
C TYR A 989 -9.87 11.63 6.21
N LEU A 990 -10.20 10.90 7.28
CA LEU A 990 -10.71 9.54 7.21
C LEU A 990 -12.23 9.54 6.88
N PRO A 991 -12.83 8.40 6.54
CA PRO A 991 -14.27 8.32 6.32
C PRO A 991 -15.07 8.79 7.54
N ASP A 992 -16.21 9.39 7.28
CA ASP A 992 -17.19 9.90 8.26
C ASP A 992 -16.71 11.04 9.19
N THR A 993 -15.45 11.49 9.10
CA THR A 993 -14.85 12.51 9.98
C THR A 993 -15.72 13.74 10.22
N LEU A 994 -16.24 14.37 9.16
CA LEU A 994 -17.07 15.58 9.27
C LEU A 994 -18.38 15.32 10.05
N PHE A 995 -18.95 14.12 9.92
CA PHE A 995 -20.13 13.72 10.69
C PHE A 995 -19.79 13.40 12.15
N ARG A 996 -18.66 12.71 12.40
CA ARG A 996 -18.17 12.43 13.78
C ARG A 996 -17.91 13.73 14.53
N VAL A 997 -17.29 14.71 13.88
CA VAL A 997 -17.07 16.07 14.41
C VAL A 997 -18.39 16.78 14.70
N ALA A 998 -19.35 16.80 13.75
CA ALA A 998 -20.65 17.44 13.96
C ALA A 998 -21.43 16.82 15.13
N ILE A 999 -21.43 15.48 15.24
CA ILE A 999 -22.05 14.76 16.36
C ILE A 999 -21.33 15.08 17.68
N ALA A 1000 -19.99 15.18 17.68
CA ALA A 1000 -19.23 15.54 18.87
C ALA A 1000 -19.56 16.96 19.36
N PHE A 1001 -19.58 17.97 18.48
CA PHE A 1001 -19.98 19.33 18.87
C PHE A 1001 -21.41 19.39 19.44
N ASP A 1002 -22.36 18.68 18.82
CA ASP A 1002 -23.75 18.61 19.31
C ASP A 1002 -23.89 17.85 20.64
N THR A 1003 -23.04 16.85 20.86
CA THR A 1003 -23.03 16.00 22.06
C THR A 1003 -22.38 16.66 23.26
N TYR A 1004 -21.20 17.27 23.05
CA TYR A 1004 -20.35 17.79 24.11
C TYR A 1004 -20.53 19.29 24.35
N GLY A 1005 -20.91 20.06 23.33
CA GLY A 1005 -21.01 21.52 23.43
C GLY A 1005 -19.68 22.23 23.71
N ALA A 1006 -18.54 21.57 23.45
CA ALA A 1006 -17.21 22.11 23.65
C ALA A 1006 -16.84 23.14 22.57
N ASP A 1007 -15.90 24.04 22.87
CA ASP A 1007 -15.37 25.00 21.89
C ASP A 1007 -14.47 24.35 20.84
N MET A 1008 -13.83 23.23 21.20
CA MET A 1008 -12.93 22.44 20.35
C MET A 1008 -13.28 20.96 20.40
N VAL A 1009 -13.09 20.26 19.28
CA VAL A 1009 -13.12 18.80 19.18
C VAL A 1009 -11.81 18.33 18.57
N SER A 1010 -11.22 17.31 19.18
CA SER A 1010 -10.09 16.57 18.59
C SER A 1010 -10.34 15.06 18.63
N GLY A 1011 -9.82 14.35 17.63
CA GLY A 1011 -9.80 12.88 17.60
C GLY A 1011 -8.38 12.33 17.51
N GLY A 1012 -8.22 11.16 16.91
CA GLY A 1012 -6.92 10.56 16.61
C GLY A 1012 -6.40 10.83 15.19
N CYS A 1013 -5.09 10.69 15.01
CA CYS A 1013 -4.39 10.96 13.76
C CYS A 1013 -3.52 9.76 13.36
N GLN A 1014 -3.78 9.23 12.18
CA GLN A 1014 -3.03 8.10 11.63
C GLN A 1014 -1.81 8.60 10.85
N LEU A 1015 -0.60 8.29 11.33
CA LEU A 1015 0.63 8.68 10.66
C LEU A 1015 1.01 7.61 9.63
N ILE A 1016 1.14 8.01 8.36
CA ILE A 1016 1.71 7.20 7.28
C ILE A 1016 3.09 7.72 6.88
N GLU A 1017 3.96 6.82 6.41
CA GLU A 1017 5.08 7.24 5.56
C GLU A 1017 4.56 7.43 4.14
N ASP A 1018 5.21 8.30 3.37
CA ASP A 1018 4.84 8.50 1.97
C ASP A 1018 4.87 7.19 1.16
N HIS A 1019 3.92 7.09 0.23
CA HIS A 1019 3.64 5.91 -0.58
C HIS A 1019 3.24 4.63 0.19
N LYS A 1020 3.09 4.65 1.53
CA LYS A 1020 2.53 3.52 2.29
C LYS A 1020 1.02 3.67 2.52
N LEU A 1021 0.30 2.56 2.46
CA LEU A 1021 -1.15 2.52 2.68
C LEU A 1021 -1.53 2.34 4.16
N ALA A 1022 -0.75 1.57 4.92
CA ALA A 1022 -1.01 1.33 6.35
C ALA A 1022 -0.30 2.38 7.23
N PRO A 1023 -0.96 2.89 8.28
CA PRO A 1023 -0.31 3.75 9.26
C PRO A 1023 0.71 2.97 10.09
N PHE A 1024 1.83 3.61 10.39
CA PHE A 1024 2.85 3.04 11.29
C PHE A 1024 2.61 3.41 12.76
N LYS A 1025 1.76 4.41 13.01
CA LYS A 1025 1.33 4.87 14.33
C LYS A 1025 -0.05 5.53 14.22
N THR A 1026 -0.94 5.26 15.17
CA THR A 1026 -2.07 6.16 15.45
C THR A 1026 -1.68 7.01 16.67
N HIS A 1027 -1.80 8.32 16.55
CA HIS A 1027 -1.67 9.27 17.64
C HIS A 1027 -3.06 9.54 18.25
N HIS A 1028 -3.11 9.68 19.58
CA HIS A 1028 -4.20 10.28 20.31
C HIS A 1028 -3.59 11.18 21.38
N SER A 1029 -4.25 12.31 21.66
CA SER A 1029 -3.78 13.26 22.67
C SER A 1029 -3.92 12.68 24.09
N ALA A 1030 -3.23 13.30 25.05
CA ALA A 1030 -3.39 13.01 26.48
C ALA A 1030 -4.61 13.70 27.11
N MET A 1031 -5.57 14.19 26.31
CA MET A 1031 -6.81 14.77 26.81
C MET A 1031 -7.79 13.66 27.23
N PRO A 1032 -8.54 13.82 28.34
CA PRO A 1032 -9.55 12.87 28.75
C PRO A 1032 -10.63 12.65 27.68
N ILE A 1033 -10.84 11.39 27.29
CA ILE A 1033 -11.79 11.01 26.26
C ILE A 1033 -13.20 10.98 26.83
N GLY A 1034 -14.21 11.35 26.03
CA GLY A 1034 -15.61 11.33 26.46
C GLY A 1034 -15.98 12.41 27.49
N ASN A 1035 -15.08 13.36 27.71
CA ASN A 1035 -15.22 14.44 28.68
C ASN A 1035 -14.95 15.79 28.02
N VAL A 1036 -15.57 16.84 28.56
CA VAL A 1036 -15.25 18.23 28.23
C VAL A 1036 -14.32 18.77 29.31
N VAL A 1037 -13.15 19.24 28.92
CA VAL A 1037 -12.15 19.79 29.84
C VAL A 1037 -11.68 21.17 29.36
N PRO A 1038 -11.20 22.05 30.25
CA PRO A 1038 -10.46 23.23 29.83
C PRO A 1038 -9.19 22.83 29.06
N LEU A 1039 -8.88 23.53 27.97
CA LEU A 1039 -7.65 23.33 27.21
C LEU A 1039 -6.46 23.76 28.10
N PRO A 1040 -5.54 22.85 28.49
CA PRO A 1040 -4.64 23.11 29.61
C PRO A 1040 -3.44 23.98 29.20
N LEU A 1041 -3.58 25.30 29.39
CA LEU A 1041 -2.57 26.31 29.07
C LEU A 1041 -1.20 26.02 29.73
N ASP A 1042 -1.20 25.55 30.97
CA ASP A 1042 0.01 25.21 31.73
C ASP A 1042 0.78 24.02 31.12
N ARG A 1043 0.06 23.01 30.65
CA ARG A 1043 0.64 21.86 29.92
C ARG A 1043 1.06 22.24 28.51
N LEU A 1044 0.30 23.08 27.80
CA LEU A 1044 0.69 23.60 26.48
C LEU A 1044 2.02 24.38 26.56
N LEU A 1045 2.18 25.24 27.56
CA LEU A 1045 3.43 25.98 27.80
C LEU A 1045 4.61 25.07 28.19
N ASN A 1046 4.35 23.84 28.65
CA ASN A 1046 5.39 22.88 29.00
C ASN A 1046 5.92 22.13 27.76
N LEU A 1047 6.77 22.82 26.99
CA LEU A 1047 7.31 22.29 25.74
C LEU A 1047 8.10 20.99 25.89
N ASP A 1048 8.86 20.82 26.97
CA ASP A 1048 9.82 19.73 27.13
C ASP A 1048 9.18 18.47 27.73
N ASP A 1049 8.27 18.63 28.71
CA ASP A 1049 7.62 17.49 29.35
C ASP A 1049 6.24 17.12 28.78
N CYS A 1050 5.57 18.01 28.03
CA CYS A 1050 4.24 17.77 27.46
C CYS A 1050 4.25 17.81 25.93
N TRP A 1051 4.52 18.98 25.32
CA TRP A 1051 4.38 19.18 23.86
C TRP A 1051 5.29 18.23 23.04
N GLN A 1052 6.59 18.21 23.32
CA GLN A 1052 7.56 17.36 22.61
C GLN A 1052 7.35 15.85 22.84
N LYS A 1053 6.58 15.44 23.87
CA LYS A 1053 6.21 14.03 24.08
C LYS A 1053 4.97 13.62 23.27
N GLY A 1054 4.33 14.54 22.57
CA GLY A 1054 3.09 14.29 21.83
C GLY A 1054 1.89 14.11 22.77
N GLU A 1055 1.80 14.89 23.85
CA GLU A 1055 0.60 14.92 24.69
C GLU A 1055 -0.57 15.70 24.04
N PHE A 1056 -0.29 16.44 22.97
CA PHE A 1056 -1.25 17.26 22.25
C PHE A 1056 -1.40 16.83 20.80
N PHE A 1057 -2.46 17.32 20.18
CA PHE A 1057 -2.95 16.89 18.88
C PHE A 1057 -2.11 17.41 17.68
N TYR A 1058 -2.06 16.60 16.63
CA TYR A 1058 -1.63 17.02 15.30
C TYR A 1058 -2.71 17.90 14.67
N GLN A 1059 -2.31 19.01 14.06
CA GLN A 1059 -3.20 19.98 13.43
C GLN A 1059 -4.43 19.39 12.69
N PRO A 1060 -4.30 18.42 11.75
CA PRO A 1060 -5.45 17.96 10.97
C PRO A 1060 -6.50 17.17 11.76
N GLU A 1061 -6.26 16.77 13.02
CA GLU A 1061 -7.26 16.08 13.85
C GLU A 1061 -8.16 17.04 14.67
N VAL A 1062 -8.03 18.36 14.46
CA VAL A 1062 -8.63 19.41 15.31
C VAL A 1062 -9.65 20.26 14.57
N PHE A 1063 -10.77 20.53 15.24
CA PHE A 1063 -11.87 21.38 14.78
C PHE A 1063 -12.29 22.32 15.93
N TRP A 1064 -12.74 23.54 15.62
CA TRP A 1064 -13.17 24.53 16.63
C TRP A 1064 -14.41 25.31 16.19
N THR A 1065 -15.11 25.93 17.14
CA THR A 1065 -16.24 26.81 16.83
C THR A 1065 -15.79 28.15 16.23
N ARG A 1066 -16.68 28.75 15.44
CA ARG A 1066 -16.53 30.14 14.97
C ARG A 1066 -16.34 31.13 16.12
N ASP A 1067 -17.13 30.99 17.19
CA ASP A 1067 -17.07 31.87 18.36
C ASP A 1067 -15.67 31.85 19.00
N LEU A 1068 -15.06 30.66 19.15
CA LEU A 1068 -13.70 30.54 19.64
C LEU A 1068 -12.68 31.20 18.69
N TRP A 1069 -12.81 30.99 17.38
CA TRP A 1069 -11.95 31.65 16.39
C TRP A 1069 -12.02 33.18 16.50
N GLU A 1070 -13.22 33.74 16.62
CA GLU A 1070 -13.46 35.17 16.71
C GLU A 1070 -12.92 35.75 18.03
N ARG A 1071 -13.21 35.12 19.18
CA ARG A 1071 -12.73 35.58 20.50
C ARG A 1071 -11.22 35.39 20.71
N SER A 1072 -10.60 34.44 20.00
CA SER A 1072 -9.13 34.30 19.94
C SER A 1072 -8.45 35.27 18.96
N GLY A 1073 -9.19 36.15 18.27
CA GLY A 1073 -8.64 37.24 17.45
C GLY A 1073 -8.76 37.06 15.93
N ALA A 1074 -9.49 36.05 15.45
CA ALA A 1074 -9.87 35.84 14.04
C ALA A 1074 -8.71 35.81 13.01
N GLY A 1075 -7.55 35.29 13.40
CA GLY A 1075 -6.39 35.12 12.52
C GLY A 1075 -5.29 34.26 13.11
N LEU A 1076 -4.39 33.79 12.25
CA LEU A 1076 -3.07 33.22 12.56
C LEU A 1076 -1.99 34.30 12.46
N ASN A 1077 -0.91 34.17 13.25
CA ASN A 1077 0.24 35.04 13.10
C ASN A 1077 1.00 34.74 11.79
N GLU A 1078 1.13 35.75 10.93
CA GLU A 1078 1.81 35.64 9.63
C GLU A 1078 3.34 35.73 9.74
N GLU A 1079 3.88 36.12 10.90
CA GLU A 1079 5.33 36.11 11.18
C GLU A 1079 5.88 34.72 11.53
N LEU A 1080 5.01 33.72 11.80
CA LEU A 1080 5.41 32.36 12.16
C LEU A 1080 5.47 31.43 10.93
N PHE A 1081 6.55 30.65 10.81
CA PHE A 1081 6.76 29.76 9.67
C PHE A 1081 6.42 28.30 9.96
N TYR A 1082 6.59 27.84 11.21
CA TYR A 1082 6.37 26.45 11.65
C TYR A 1082 5.25 26.29 12.69
N SER A 1083 5.08 27.27 13.58
CA SER A 1083 4.41 27.10 14.89
C SER A 1083 3.06 27.84 15.01
N MET A 1084 2.44 28.15 13.87
CA MET A 1084 1.19 28.92 13.79
C MET A 1084 0.00 28.25 14.48
N ASP A 1085 -0.01 26.92 14.53
CA ASP A 1085 -1.02 26.10 15.16
C ASP A 1085 -0.86 26.11 16.69
N TYR A 1086 0.36 25.86 17.19
CA TYR A 1086 0.71 25.98 18.60
C TYR A 1086 0.39 27.36 19.19
N GLU A 1087 0.67 28.43 18.45
CA GLU A 1087 0.34 29.80 18.85
C GLU A 1087 -1.18 30.02 18.94
N LEU A 1088 -1.95 29.49 17.97
CA LEU A 1088 -3.42 29.52 18.03
C LEU A 1088 -3.96 28.74 19.24
N TRP A 1089 -3.43 27.54 19.51
CA TRP A 1089 -3.86 26.72 20.65
C TRP A 1089 -3.57 27.41 21.99
N LEU A 1090 -2.44 28.12 22.12
CA LEU A 1090 -2.15 28.96 23.29
C LEU A 1090 -3.15 30.12 23.42
N ARG A 1091 -3.50 30.81 22.33
CA ARG A 1091 -4.56 31.86 22.37
C ARG A 1091 -5.92 31.30 22.74
N MET A 1092 -6.29 30.13 22.23
CA MET A 1092 -7.55 29.47 22.57
C MET A 1092 -7.58 29.07 24.06
N ALA A 1093 -6.50 28.48 24.58
CA ALA A 1093 -6.37 28.13 25.99
C ALA A 1093 -6.39 29.37 26.91
N TYR A 1094 -5.83 30.49 26.45
CA TYR A 1094 -5.87 31.78 27.15
C TYR A 1094 -7.27 32.41 27.15
N GLN A 1095 -8.14 32.06 26.18
CA GLN A 1095 -9.57 32.39 26.16
C GLN A 1095 -10.44 31.32 26.85
N GLU A 1096 -9.84 30.57 27.78
CA GLU A 1096 -10.47 29.52 28.61
C GLU A 1096 -11.24 28.48 27.77
N ALA A 1097 -10.79 28.21 26.55
CA ALA A 1097 -11.45 27.28 25.63
C ALA A 1097 -11.63 25.88 26.23
N THR A 1098 -12.78 25.29 25.98
CA THR A 1098 -13.09 23.91 26.32
C THR A 1098 -12.81 22.97 25.14
N ILE A 1099 -12.32 21.77 25.43
CA ILE A 1099 -12.06 20.73 24.44
C ILE A 1099 -12.70 19.41 24.82
N ALA A 1100 -13.29 18.73 23.84
CA ALA A 1100 -13.68 17.33 23.92
C ALA A 1100 -12.75 16.47 23.04
N HIS A 1101 -12.22 15.39 23.61
CA HIS A 1101 -11.45 14.40 22.86
C HIS A 1101 -12.30 13.15 22.59
N ILE A 1102 -12.37 12.72 21.33
CA ILE A 1102 -13.12 11.53 20.90
C ILE A 1102 -12.18 10.38 20.51
N PRO A 1103 -12.57 9.10 20.71
CA PRO A 1103 -11.73 7.94 20.40
C PRO A 1103 -11.58 7.67 18.89
N ASP A 1104 -12.32 8.40 18.05
CA ASP A 1104 -12.32 8.26 16.59
C ASP A 1104 -11.01 8.77 15.98
N PRO A 1105 -10.33 8.00 15.11
CA PRO A 1105 -9.32 8.57 14.24
C PRO A 1105 -10.01 9.42 13.17
N LEU A 1106 -9.71 10.72 13.12
CA LEU A 1106 -10.36 11.69 12.22
C LEU A 1106 -9.50 12.02 10.99
N ALA A 1107 -8.18 11.97 11.14
CA ALA A 1107 -7.26 12.42 10.12
C ALA A 1107 -6.12 11.43 9.91
N LEU A 1108 -5.44 11.63 8.79
CA LEU A 1108 -4.24 10.91 8.42
C LEU A 1108 -3.18 11.93 8.01
N TYR A 1109 -2.07 11.90 8.76
CA TYR A 1109 -0.92 12.79 8.61
C TYR A 1109 0.17 12.12 7.76
N ARG A 1110 0.69 12.82 6.75
CA ARG A 1110 1.69 12.25 5.83
C ARG A 1110 3.11 12.65 6.20
N VAL A 1111 3.93 11.67 6.57
CA VAL A 1111 5.37 11.87 6.79
C VAL A 1111 6.15 11.67 5.49
N HIS A 1112 6.62 12.77 4.89
CA HIS A 1112 7.42 12.78 3.66
C HIS A 1112 8.62 13.76 3.71
N PRO A 1113 9.70 13.55 2.92
CA PRO A 1113 10.92 14.36 3.01
C PRO A 1113 10.82 15.82 2.58
N GLN A 1114 9.69 16.25 2.01
CA GLN A 1114 9.48 17.63 1.53
C GLN A 1114 8.56 18.44 2.47
N GLN A 1115 7.99 17.83 3.51
CA GLN A 1115 7.19 18.52 4.51
C GLN A 1115 8.08 19.51 5.29
N LYS A 1116 7.54 20.66 5.71
CA LYS A 1116 8.30 21.69 6.45
C LYS A 1116 8.99 21.14 7.71
N THR A 1117 8.39 20.13 8.33
CA THR A 1117 8.76 19.54 9.62
C THR A 1117 9.40 18.14 9.51
N TYR A 1118 10.07 17.83 8.39
CA TYR A 1118 10.78 16.54 8.22
C TYR A 1118 12.24 16.54 8.70
N GLY A 1119 12.59 15.58 9.56
CA GLY A 1119 13.95 15.34 10.05
C GLY A 1119 14.20 15.78 11.50
N ASN A 1120 15.40 15.51 12.01
CA ASN A 1120 15.75 15.83 13.40
C ASN A 1120 16.43 17.21 13.58
N ASP A 1121 16.94 17.80 12.49
CA ASP A 1121 17.77 19.01 12.52
C ASP A 1121 17.01 20.29 12.11
N ILE A 1122 15.75 20.41 12.51
CA ILE A 1122 14.82 21.46 12.03
C ILE A 1122 14.81 22.67 12.97
N PRO A 1123 14.90 23.91 12.45
CA PRO A 1123 14.94 25.14 13.27
C PRO A 1123 13.57 25.62 13.78
N TYR A 1124 12.62 24.73 14.06
CA TYR A 1124 11.31 25.10 14.63
C TYR A 1124 11.34 25.30 16.16
N LEU A 1125 12.24 24.61 16.88
CA LEU A 1125 12.37 24.71 18.34
C LEU A 1125 12.64 26.13 18.87
N PRO A 1126 13.45 26.99 18.21
CA PRO A 1126 13.57 28.40 18.60
C PRO A 1126 12.25 29.17 18.48
N GLU A 1127 11.47 28.93 17.42
CA GLU A 1127 10.18 29.59 17.19
C GLU A 1127 9.14 29.15 18.24
N LEU A 1128 9.02 27.85 18.51
CA LEU A 1128 8.18 27.33 19.60
C LEU A 1128 8.55 27.94 20.97
N LYS A 1129 9.85 28.04 21.28
CA LYS A 1129 10.33 28.64 22.54
C LYS A 1129 10.02 30.13 22.61
N GLN A 1130 10.20 30.87 21.51
CA GLN A 1130 9.81 32.28 21.42
C GLN A 1130 8.31 32.47 21.68
N VAL A 1131 7.45 31.68 21.02
CA VAL A 1131 5.99 31.72 21.24
C VAL A 1131 5.66 31.39 22.70
N ARG A 1132 6.18 30.29 23.26
CA ARG A 1132 6.00 29.93 24.68
C ARG A 1132 6.39 31.09 25.60
N ASP A 1133 7.57 31.67 25.40
CA ASP A 1133 8.11 32.70 26.28
C ASP A 1133 7.27 33.99 26.22
N GLN A 1134 6.69 34.33 25.08
CA GLN A 1134 5.73 35.44 24.96
C GLN A 1134 4.49 35.21 25.85
N PHE A 1135 3.85 34.05 25.75
CA PHE A 1135 2.66 33.72 26.55
C PHE A 1135 2.99 33.52 28.04
N GLN A 1136 4.12 32.90 28.37
CA GLN A 1136 4.55 32.72 29.76
C GLN A 1136 4.79 34.06 30.46
N ASN A 1137 5.36 35.05 29.76
CA ASN A 1137 5.49 36.41 30.29
C ASN A 1137 4.14 37.11 30.50
N GLN A 1138 3.17 36.94 29.59
CA GLN A 1138 1.81 37.47 29.76
C GLN A 1138 1.07 36.84 30.96
N VAL A 1139 1.18 35.51 31.13
CA VAL A 1139 0.61 34.81 32.28
C VAL A 1139 1.25 35.25 33.61
N LEU A 1140 2.55 35.55 33.63
CA LEU A 1140 3.22 36.11 34.79
C LEU A 1140 2.76 37.54 35.10
N GLN A 1141 2.54 38.38 34.08
CA GLN A 1141 2.04 39.75 34.24
C GLN A 1141 0.58 39.82 34.72
N LEU A 1142 -0.25 38.81 34.43
CA LEU A 1142 -1.62 38.71 34.98
C LEU A 1142 -1.66 38.18 36.42
N LYS A 1143 -0.61 37.49 36.87
CA LYS A 1143 -0.52 36.92 38.23
C LYS A 1143 0.17 37.84 39.24
N SER A 1144 0.75 38.96 38.77
CA SER A 1144 1.41 40.01 39.57
C SER A 1144 0.50 41.22 39.78
#